data_AF-A0A8K0WL90-F1
#
_entry.id   AF-A0A8K0WL90-F1
#
_cell.length_a   1.000
_cell.length_b   1.000
_cell.length_c   1.000
_cell.angle_alpha   90.00
_cell.angle_beta   90.00
_cell.angle_gamma   90.00
#
_symmetry.space_group_name_H-M   'P 1'
#
loop_
_entity.id
_entity.type
_entity.pdbx_description
1 polymer ?
#
loop_
_entity_poly.entity_id
_entity_poly.type
_entity_poly.pdbx_seq_one_letter_code
_entity_poly.pdbx_strand_id
1 'polypeptide(L)'
;MVKIKPRAYPTYSSSWGKESHASSQKTQAEKPAKPSYPLSVDLKTSKDAIFELLHAHTEKKAYTKDKKMGSVTVLKLDDITAYDISEDEETQLWEIEVDRLIQAFKDTETATTLSAGMVAFPEQTTKGAFDELSALADQLLINLHICRVDNGSVMYDLSQQNHNAVEYTNSFKILRDRQKEEDKPTPISNSNSSQAKYCALLDMATAICCRTAVAAFEDKDWQGQIISSLAKYSAKLKVLAMDSNKFIQRSMGMAGRSEQYKAMLKGVGDTLKHMRDDQTAAWNFQAEKEGKKRFAEDAGSGADDDDGIHIGGGGGGGGGAPFMAFSQHIPFSGRPGDGINMRSSGRMRMGMGMDMGMGNRGMGGMGVMGRTGPWNRFFYNDSGLKELEAFTKQSGVDEDTGYFVRMNIANNWTSSALMHILQELKTNFVRDLPSDCFDICSVVYEAGTVACTVPVLIHQDRGAELSGTNNMNLIQYSYIGFWLASQAAMAFDEAHGTKPTPYSSSSTVTFELQSDEPEKMRNPVEVRLHSFSEALHILIPLLCTTPHFTEILKTSITELRGVLCIDVEEHLLPKAPRFTGFVSLKTPKYKSMNTGFDLQSLTGSVLVEKNRHAALALSYTTQVWDQASASQREYQVQDIKARQTQLAKKASDWEFEETAIRVNCGRYVYTVLGVCTVFAVGGLMLGIFLGTFVQDSSIALQGVDPFGFTSYAWIIAAFIMLVAKSVRVVEWPWRDFLLRRVTCRTLSELRAVTGIGEQDLLTYLITTEYENVLVTKGPFNSIFTRRDAQGFSIDCKPEMRTLLASGIIFVKVLVGKEPALVCLDLRAGSTKGRSSIRHSGSMSSDDIFCRYPPNKGDRVQDVVLNQRQRHWDYMRPNWNRILGIYHDWDRKVR
;
A
#
# COMPACT_ATOMS: atom_id res chain seq x y z
N MET A 1 -37.83 25.96 7.89
CA MET A 1 -37.18 26.15 9.21
C MET A 1 -36.85 24.79 9.80
N VAL A 2 -35.60 24.54 10.20
CA VAL A 2 -35.21 23.41 11.04
C VAL A 2 -34.21 23.95 12.07
N LYS A 3 -34.43 23.71 13.36
CA LYS A 3 -33.57 24.23 14.44
C LYS A 3 -32.51 23.19 14.83
N ILE A 4 -31.28 23.39 14.39
CA ILE A 4 -30.12 22.62 14.88
C ILE A 4 -29.55 23.36 16.10
N LYS A 5 -29.35 22.66 17.22
CA LYS A 5 -28.69 23.22 18.42
C LYS A 5 -27.16 23.19 18.24
N PRO A 6 -26.42 24.26 18.55
CA PRO A 6 -24.97 24.18 18.66
C PRO A 6 -24.57 23.36 19.91
N ARG A 7 -23.52 22.54 19.78
CA ARG A 7 -22.84 21.89 20.91
C ARG A 7 -21.83 22.86 21.52
N ALA A 8 -21.60 22.79 22.84
CA ALA A 8 -20.71 23.72 23.54
C ALA A 8 -19.23 23.42 23.27
N TYR A 9 -18.41 24.46 23.16
CA TYR A 9 -16.94 24.37 23.17
C TYR A 9 -16.41 24.58 24.60
N PRO A 10 -15.36 23.85 25.03
CA PRO A 10 -14.71 24.11 26.30
C PRO A 10 -13.90 25.41 26.25
N THR A 11 -14.11 26.31 27.21
CA THR A 11 -13.36 27.56 27.34
C THR A 11 -12.01 27.31 28.00
N TYR A 12 -10.91 27.50 27.26
CA TYR A 12 -9.57 27.55 27.83
C TYR A 12 -9.41 28.82 28.70
N SER A 13 -9.09 28.64 29.98
CA SER A 13 -8.74 29.73 30.89
C SER A 13 -7.24 30.04 30.80
N SER A 14 -6.89 31.31 30.58
CA SER A 14 -5.51 31.76 30.45
C SER A 14 -4.98 32.36 31.76
N SER A 15 -4.25 31.57 32.55
CA SER A 15 -3.54 32.02 33.75
C SER A 15 -2.08 32.38 33.45
N TRP A 16 -1.84 33.59 32.95
CA TRP A 16 -0.48 34.14 32.85
C TRP A 16 0.01 34.63 34.23
N GLY A 17 0.71 33.77 34.96
CA GLY A 17 1.46 34.12 36.16
C GLY A 17 2.96 34.22 35.87
N LYS A 18 3.58 35.37 36.17
CA LYS A 18 5.03 35.51 36.21
C LYS A 18 5.54 34.99 37.56
N GLU A 19 6.69 34.33 37.57
CA GLU A 19 7.89 34.90 38.23
C GLU A 19 9.16 34.12 37.87
N SER A 20 10.32 34.72 38.11
CA SER A 20 11.62 34.26 37.63
C SER A 20 12.61 34.17 38.78
N HIS A 21 13.13 32.97 39.05
CA HIS A 21 14.34 32.79 39.86
C HIS A 21 15.32 31.85 39.17
N ALA A 22 16.48 32.39 38.80
CA ALA A 22 17.59 31.60 38.29
C ALA A 22 18.31 30.89 39.44
N SER A 23 18.48 29.58 39.32
CA SER A 23 19.31 28.76 40.21
C SER A 23 20.29 27.96 39.36
N SER A 24 21.58 28.10 39.63
CA SER A 24 22.63 27.40 38.88
C SER A 24 22.94 26.07 39.56
N GLN A 25 22.59 24.96 38.90
CA GLN A 25 22.96 23.61 39.33
C GLN A 25 23.83 22.91 38.29
N LYS A 26 24.86 22.21 38.76
CA LYS A 26 25.82 21.49 37.93
C LYS A 26 25.14 20.30 37.25
N THR A 27 25.30 20.19 35.94
CA THR A 27 24.88 19.02 35.16
C THR A 27 25.73 17.80 35.55
N GLN A 28 25.15 16.85 36.29
CA GLN A 28 25.62 15.48 36.24
C GLN A 28 25.07 14.82 34.96
N ALA A 29 25.83 13.89 34.37
CA ALA A 29 25.38 13.16 33.19
C ALA A 29 24.28 12.16 33.61
N GLU A 30 23.04 12.58 33.46
CA GLU A 30 21.86 11.78 33.79
C GLU A 30 21.82 10.52 32.91
N LYS A 31 21.80 9.34 33.56
CA LYS A 31 21.75 8.05 32.88
C LYS A 31 20.41 7.98 32.12
N PRO A 32 20.38 7.62 30.82
CA PRO A 32 19.14 7.68 30.03
C PRO A 32 18.05 6.85 30.69
N ALA A 33 16.94 7.50 31.03
CA ALA A 33 15.81 6.82 31.65
C ALA A 33 15.23 5.76 30.69
N LYS A 34 14.99 4.55 31.20
CA LYS A 34 14.32 3.49 30.45
C LYS A 34 12.98 4.04 29.93
N PRO A 35 12.70 4.02 28.61
CA PRO A 35 11.47 4.60 28.09
C PRO A 35 10.28 3.75 28.53
N SER A 36 9.29 4.37 29.17
CA SER A 36 8.04 3.74 29.55
C SER A 36 7.13 3.55 28.32
N TYR A 37 7.45 2.57 27.48
CA TYR A 37 6.67 2.25 26.28
C TYR A 37 5.29 1.67 26.66
N PRO A 38 4.16 2.25 26.19
CA PRO A 38 2.85 2.03 26.81
C PRO A 38 2.09 0.76 26.39
N LEU A 39 2.72 -0.19 25.68
CA LEU A 39 2.06 -1.47 25.32
C LEU A 39 2.31 -2.56 26.38
N SER A 40 1.69 -2.40 27.55
CA SER A 40 1.41 -3.52 28.45
C SER A 40 0.24 -4.34 27.90
N VAL A 41 0.51 -5.15 26.87
CA VAL A 41 -0.51 -6.04 26.27
C VAL A 41 -0.64 -7.29 27.12
N ASP A 42 -1.70 -7.38 27.92
CA ASP A 42 -2.07 -8.66 28.54
C ASP A 42 -2.67 -9.60 27.51
N LEU A 43 -2.33 -10.89 27.62
CA LEU A 43 -3.05 -11.95 26.92
C LEU A 43 -4.48 -12.03 27.50
N LYS A 44 -5.49 -11.74 26.68
CA LYS A 44 -6.91 -11.72 27.08
C LYS A 44 -7.57 -13.11 27.01
N THR A 45 -6.91 -14.06 26.35
CA THR A 45 -7.34 -15.47 26.29
C THR A 45 -6.61 -16.34 27.29
N SER A 46 -7.29 -17.37 27.82
CA SER A 46 -6.68 -18.37 28.71
C SER A 46 -6.00 -19.48 27.92
N LYS A 47 -5.03 -20.17 28.54
CA LYS A 47 -4.41 -21.37 27.97
C LYS A 47 -5.47 -22.42 27.63
N ASP A 48 -6.41 -22.61 28.55
CA ASP A 48 -7.49 -23.60 28.43
C ASP A 48 -8.39 -23.29 27.21
N ALA A 49 -8.71 -22.02 26.96
CA ALA A 49 -9.48 -21.61 25.77
C ALA A 49 -8.72 -21.79 24.46
N ILE A 50 -7.38 -21.70 24.47
CA ILE A 50 -6.55 -22.04 23.30
C ILE A 50 -6.60 -23.55 23.05
N PHE A 51 -6.58 -24.37 24.10
CA PHE A 51 -6.73 -25.82 24.01
C PHE A 51 -8.14 -26.22 23.55
N GLU A 52 -9.21 -25.61 24.06
CA GLU A 52 -10.58 -25.78 23.55
C GLU A 52 -10.63 -25.52 22.02
N LEU A 53 -10.05 -24.40 21.54
CA LEU A 53 -9.95 -24.10 20.11
C LEU A 53 -9.07 -25.08 19.32
N LEU A 54 -8.06 -25.67 19.96
CA LEU A 54 -7.21 -26.72 19.39
C LEU A 54 -8.02 -28.00 19.16
N HIS A 55 -8.76 -28.44 20.19
CA HIS A 55 -9.50 -29.71 20.29
C HIS A 55 -10.96 -29.65 19.81
N ALA A 56 -11.51 -28.49 19.45
CA ALA A 56 -12.88 -28.36 18.93
C ALA A 56 -13.17 -29.30 17.74
N HIS A 57 -12.15 -29.63 16.95
CA HIS A 57 -12.25 -30.59 15.84
C HIS A 57 -12.35 -32.07 16.31
N THR A 58 -11.82 -32.42 17.49
CA THR A 58 -11.95 -33.75 18.10
C THR A 58 -13.32 -33.97 18.74
N GLU A 59 -13.90 -32.95 19.38
CA GLU A 59 -15.22 -33.07 20.01
C GLU A 59 -16.33 -33.29 18.97
N LYS A 60 -16.25 -32.58 17.83
CA LYS A 60 -17.17 -32.73 16.70
C LYS A 60 -17.10 -34.13 16.03
N LYS A 61 -16.07 -34.95 16.31
CA LYS A 61 -16.03 -36.38 15.95
C LYS A 61 -17.11 -37.21 16.67
N ALA A 62 -17.59 -36.76 17.83
CA ALA A 62 -18.60 -37.49 18.60
C ALA A 62 -20.00 -37.33 18.00
N TYR A 63 -20.38 -36.08 17.66
CA TYR A 63 -21.74 -35.74 17.22
C TYR A 63 -22.13 -36.35 15.86
N THR A 64 -21.16 -36.59 14.99
CA THR A 64 -21.37 -37.23 13.67
C THR A 64 -21.53 -38.76 13.75
N LYS A 65 -21.14 -39.40 14.85
CA LYS A 65 -21.09 -40.87 15.00
C LYS A 65 -22.47 -41.54 15.14
N ASP A 66 -23.49 -40.81 15.60
CA ASP A 66 -24.86 -41.34 15.79
C ASP A 66 -25.66 -41.49 14.48
N LYS A 67 -25.20 -40.89 13.38
CA LYS A 67 -25.79 -41.11 12.05
C LYS A 67 -25.15 -42.34 11.41
N LYS A 68 -25.96 -43.36 11.10
CA LYS A 68 -25.55 -44.65 10.47
C LYS A 68 -25.07 -44.50 9.02
N MET A 69 -23.97 -43.77 8.81
CA MET A 69 -23.24 -43.67 7.55
C MET A 69 -21.80 -44.15 7.78
N GLY A 70 -21.16 -44.67 6.73
CA GLY A 70 -19.79 -45.23 6.83
C GLY A 70 -18.77 -44.21 7.33
N SER A 71 -17.68 -44.68 7.93
CA SER A 71 -16.68 -43.88 8.64
C SER A 71 -16.26 -42.60 7.89
N VAL A 72 -16.85 -41.47 8.27
CA VAL A 72 -16.55 -40.16 7.69
C VAL A 72 -15.13 -39.79 8.11
N THR A 73 -14.26 -39.55 7.13
CA THR A 73 -12.91 -39.05 7.40
C THR A 73 -13.03 -37.64 7.96
N VAL A 74 -12.52 -37.42 9.17
CA VAL A 74 -12.68 -36.16 9.88
C VAL A 74 -11.70 -35.15 9.29
N LEU A 75 -12.21 -34.12 8.64
CA LEU A 75 -11.40 -33.08 8.01
C LEU A 75 -10.77 -32.18 9.08
N LYS A 76 -9.45 -32.28 9.24
CA LYS A 76 -8.64 -31.39 10.10
C LYS A 76 -7.95 -30.32 9.26
N LEU A 77 -7.94 -29.08 9.75
CA LEU A 77 -6.94 -28.10 9.31
C LEU A 77 -5.60 -28.44 9.97
N ASP A 78 -4.52 -28.30 9.21
CA ASP A 78 -3.13 -28.57 9.59
C ASP A 78 -2.86 -30.00 10.12
N ASP A 79 -3.58 -31.00 9.57
CA ASP A 79 -3.38 -32.42 9.87
C ASP A 79 -1.90 -32.84 9.75
N ILE A 80 -1.35 -33.39 10.83
CA ILE A 80 0.01 -33.93 10.95
C ILE A 80 -0.03 -35.46 10.87
N THR A 81 -1.16 -36.11 11.17
CA THR A 81 -1.30 -37.58 11.12
C THR A 81 -1.06 -38.15 9.73
N ALA A 82 -1.35 -37.34 8.70
CA ALA A 82 -0.97 -37.62 7.31
C ALA A 82 0.55 -37.76 7.08
N TYR A 83 1.42 -37.46 8.05
CA TYR A 83 2.88 -37.37 7.90
C TYR A 83 3.68 -38.32 8.82
N ASP A 84 3.12 -39.51 9.08
CA ASP A 84 3.72 -40.60 9.89
C ASP A 84 3.79 -40.30 11.41
N ILE A 85 2.85 -39.49 11.92
CA ILE A 85 2.68 -39.13 13.34
C ILE A 85 1.30 -39.65 13.83
N SER A 86 1.17 -40.03 15.10
CA SER A 86 -0.13 -40.46 15.68
C SER A 86 -1.03 -39.29 16.13
N GLU A 87 -2.33 -39.53 16.38
CA GLU A 87 -3.23 -38.47 16.91
C GLU A 87 -2.78 -37.97 18.30
N ASP A 88 -2.18 -38.85 19.10
CA ASP A 88 -1.68 -38.53 20.45
C ASP A 88 -0.40 -37.67 20.40
N GLU A 89 0.52 -37.98 19.47
CA GLU A 89 1.74 -37.19 19.24
C GLU A 89 1.43 -35.84 18.57
N GLU A 90 0.49 -35.80 17.61
CA GLU A 90 -0.01 -34.55 17.01
C GLU A 90 -0.53 -33.60 18.10
N THR A 91 -1.34 -34.13 19.01
CA THR A 91 -1.88 -33.41 20.17
C THR A 91 -0.75 -32.85 21.06
N GLN A 92 0.20 -33.69 21.48
CA GLN A 92 1.31 -33.27 22.34
C GLN A 92 2.21 -32.22 21.67
N LEU A 93 2.49 -32.36 20.37
CA LEU A 93 3.27 -31.38 19.61
C LEU A 93 2.57 -30.01 19.56
N TRP A 94 1.25 -29.99 19.38
CA TRP A 94 0.48 -28.76 19.40
C TRP A 94 0.44 -28.10 20.78
N GLU A 95 0.26 -28.87 21.86
CA GLU A 95 0.29 -28.35 23.24
C GLU A 95 1.65 -27.70 23.58
N ILE A 96 2.75 -28.37 23.23
CA ILE A 96 4.12 -27.87 23.41
C ILE A 96 4.34 -26.55 22.65
N GLU A 97 3.85 -26.44 21.41
CA GLU A 97 3.97 -25.21 20.63
C GLU A 97 3.09 -24.07 21.17
N VAL A 98 1.88 -24.36 21.68
CA VAL A 98 1.04 -23.37 22.37
C VAL A 98 1.76 -22.83 23.61
N ASP A 99 2.31 -23.69 24.47
CA ASP A 99 3.05 -23.26 25.65
C ASP A 99 4.29 -22.43 25.28
N ARG A 100 5.04 -22.85 24.25
CA ARG A 100 6.19 -22.09 23.73
C ARG A 100 5.78 -20.69 23.23
N LEU A 101 4.66 -20.56 22.52
CA LEU A 101 4.17 -19.27 22.03
C LEU A 101 3.64 -18.37 23.16
N ILE A 102 2.93 -18.94 24.14
CA ILE A 102 2.50 -18.21 25.35
C ILE A 102 3.72 -17.74 26.16
N GLN A 103 4.76 -18.57 26.30
CA GLN A 103 6.00 -18.19 26.98
C GLN A 103 6.75 -17.10 26.23
N ALA A 104 6.93 -17.24 24.91
CA ALA A 104 7.58 -16.23 24.08
C ALA A 104 6.80 -14.90 24.01
N PHE A 105 5.48 -14.91 24.27
CA PHE A 105 4.69 -13.70 24.47
C PHE A 105 4.94 -13.06 25.84
N LYS A 106 5.03 -13.86 26.92
CA LYS A 106 5.27 -13.38 28.29
C LYS A 106 6.68 -12.82 28.51
N ASP A 107 7.69 -13.42 27.88
CA ASP A 107 9.11 -13.04 27.99
C ASP A 107 9.44 -11.74 27.21
N THR A 108 8.65 -10.69 27.45
CA THR A 108 8.82 -9.38 26.82
C THR A 108 10.14 -8.71 27.17
N GLU A 109 10.65 -8.88 28.40
CA GLU A 109 11.88 -8.23 28.86
C GLU A 109 13.17 -8.91 28.40
N THR A 110 13.12 -10.19 28.03
CA THR A 110 14.31 -10.99 27.69
C THR A 110 14.34 -11.41 26.23
N ALA A 111 14.91 -10.55 25.38
CA ALA A 111 15.36 -10.94 24.04
C ALA A 111 16.32 -12.17 24.07
N THR A 112 16.89 -12.47 25.23
CA THR A 112 17.73 -13.62 25.53
C THR A 112 17.00 -14.97 25.68
N THR A 113 15.68 -15.07 25.93
CA THR A 113 15.05 -16.42 26.07
C THR A 113 14.81 -17.11 24.72
N LEU A 114 14.66 -16.36 23.64
CA LEU A 114 14.70 -16.87 22.26
C LEU A 114 16.06 -17.48 21.87
N SER A 115 17.12 -17.28 22.67
CA SER A 115 18.47 -17.79 22.37
C SER A 115 18.65 -19.30 22.55
N ALA A 116 17.73 -20.00 23.23
CA ALA A 116 17.90 -21.41 23.58
C ALA A 116 18.11 -22.34 22.36
N GLY A 117 17.47 -22.03 21.22
CA GLY A 117 17.71 -22.71 19.94
C GLY A 117 18.82 -22.10 19.07
N MET A 118 19.26 -20.87 19.38
CA MET A 118 20.15 -20.07 18.52
C MET A 118 21.62 -20.49 18.57
N VAL A 119 22.02 -21.38 19.50
CA VAL A 119 23.32 -22.07 19.49
C VAL A 119 23.56 -22.82 18.16
N ALA A 120 22.49 -23.12 17.41
CA ALA A 120 22.58 -23.71 16.08
C ALA A 120 23.24 -22.79 15.02
N PHE A 121 23.18 -21.45 15.16
CA PHE A 121 23.70 -20.51 14.15
C PHE A 121 25.16 -20.11 14.40
N PRO A 122 25.95 -19.83 13.33
CA PRO A 122 27.33 -19.39 13.48
C PRO A 122 27.41 -18.01 14.14
N GLU A 123 28.41 -17.79 15.00
CA GLU A 123 28.58 -16.50 15.68
C GLU A 123 28.75 -15.34 14.68
N GLN A 124 29.54 -15.53 13.62
CA GLN A 124 29.94 -14.44 12.72
C GLN A 124 28.97 -14.18 11.56
N THR A 125 28.69 -12.89 11.32
CA THR A 125 27.85 -12.34 10.23
C THR A 125 28.50 -12.44 8.85
N THR A 126 28.76 -13.67 8.39
CA THR A 126 29.45 -13.96 7.11
C THR A 126 28.49 -14.21 5.95
N LYS A 127 28.98 -14.08 4.71
CA LYS A 127 28.28 -14.54 3.48
C LYS A 127 27.73 -15.96 3.63
N GLY A 128 28.51 -16.89 4.19
CA GLY A 128 28.08 -18.28 4.38
C GLY A 128 26.84 -18.41 5.27
N ALA A 129 26.77 -17.64 6.37
CA ALA A 129 25.59 -17.61 7.24
C ALA A 129 24.36 -17.02 6.52
N PHE A 130 24.56 -16.00 5.69
CA PHE A 130 23.48 -15.36 4.91
C PHE A 130 23.04 -16.15 3.65
N ASP A 131 23.91 -16.98 3.08
CA ASP A 131 23.58 -17.98 2.06
C ASP A 131 22.81 -19.16 2.69
N GLU A 132 23.27 -19.67 3.84
CA GLU A 132 22.60 -20.75 4.59
C GLU A 132 21.21 -20.33 5.08
N LEU A 133 21.05 -19.11 5.61
CA LEU A 133 19.76 -18.54 5.95
C LEU A 133 18.79 -18.53 4.76
N SER A 134 19.28 -18.22 3.55
CA SER A 134 18.45 -18.25 2.35
C SER A 134 18.06 -19.67 1.94
N ALA A 135 18.92 -20.66 2.16
CA ALA A 135 18.61 -22.06 1.88
C ALA A 135 17.59 -22.63 2.88
N LEU A 136 17.71 -22.27 4.17
CA LEU A 136 16.74 -22.61 5.21
C LEU A 136 15.38 -21.95 4.96
N ALA A 137 15.38 -20.67 4.55
CA ALA A 137 14.17 -19.97 4.15
C ALA A 137 13.50 -20.62 2.92
N ASP A 138 14.28 -21.04 1.92
CA ASP A 138 13.75 -21.80 0.77
C ASP A 138 13.16 -23.17 1.16
N GLN A 139 13.77 -23.90 2.09
CA GLN A 139 13.19 -25.15 2.60
C GLN A 139 11.88 -24.90 3.37
N LEU A 140 11.84 -23.86 4.22
CA LEU A 140 10.63 -23.44 4.93
C LEU A 140 9.52 -23.01 3.98
N LEU A 141 9.83 -22.26 2.90
CA LEU A 141 8.87 -21.86 1.87
C LEU A 141 8.24 -23.07 1.16
N ILE A 142 9.05 -24.08 0.81
CA ILE A 142 8.57 -25.33 0.20
C ILE A 142 7.61 -26.06 1.14
N ASN A 143 7.97 -26.20 2.43
CA ASN A 143 7.11 -26.85 3.42
C ASN A 143 5.85 -26.02 3.74
N LEU A 144 5.92 -24.70 3.64
CA LEU A 144 4.76 -23.82 3.79
C LEU A 144 3.78 -23.93 2.61
N HIS A 145 4.28 -24.23 1.40
CA HIS A 145 3.42 -24.59 0.26
C HIS A 145 2.72 -25.95 0.46
N ILE A 146 3.31 -26.91 1.19
CA ILE A 146 2.61 -28.16 1.58
C ILE A 146 1.42 -27.83 2.49
N CYS A 147 1.61 -27.03 3.54
CA CYS A 147 0.50 -26.62 4.42
C CYS A 147 -0.61 -25.88 3.63
N ARG A 148 -0.25 -25.04 2.65
CA ARG A 148 -1.21 -24.35 1.77
C ARG A 148 -1.98 -25.28 0.85
N VAL A 149 -1.35 -26.34 0.34
CA VAL A 149 -2.03 -27.34 -0.50
C VAL A 149 -2.98 -28.18 0.34
N ASP A 150 -2.51 -28.71 1.48
CA ASP A 150 -3.33 -29.52 2.39
C ASP A 150 -4.56 -28.76 2.90
N ASN A 151 -4.34 -27.58 3.51
CA ASN A 151 -5.43 -26.73 4.01
C ASN A 151 -6.32 -26.23 2.87
N GLY A 152 -5.75 -25.98 1.70
CA GLY A 152 -6.50 -25.65 0.49
C GLY A 152 -7.46 -26.77 0.08
N SER A 153 -7.03 -28.03 0.06
CA SER A 153 -7.90 -29.18 -0.20
C SER A 153 -8.97 -29.35 0.88
N VAL A 154 -8.61 -29.25 2.17
CA VAL A 154 -9.57 -29.34 3.28
C VAL A 154 -10.65 -28.24 3.19
N MET A 155 -10.26 -26.99 2.93
CA MET A 155 -11.19 -25.88 2.72
C MET A 155 -11.98 -26.00 1.41
N TYR A 156 -11.42 -26.66 0.38
CA TYR A 156 -12.16 -26.94 -0.84
C TYR A 156 -13.32 -27.91 -0.58
N ASP A 157 -13.05 -28.98 0.16
CA ASP A 157 -14.03 -30.02 0.48
C ASP A 157 -15.10 -29.52 1.50
N LEU A 158 -14.72 -28.62 2.42
CA LEU A 158 -15.63 -28.00 3.39
C LEU A 158 -16.44 -26.81 2.84
N SER A 159 -15.80 -25.87 2.13
CA SER A 159 -16.41 -24.59 1.77
C SER A 159 -15.76 -23.95 0.54
N GLN A 160 -16.25 -24.31 -0.64
CA GLN A 160 -15.73 -23.85 -1.94
C GLN A 160 -15.72 -22.32 -2.12
N GLN A 161 -16.53 -21.57 -1.37
CA GLN A 161 -16.54 -20.10 -1.37
C GLN A 161 -15.40 -19.49 -0.53
N ASN A 162 -14.99 -20.15 0.56
CA ASN A 162 -13.92 -19.70 1.47
C ASN A 162 -12.55 -20.30 1.12
N HIS A 163 -12.47 -21.10 0.05
CA HIS A 163 -11.25 -21.69 -0.47
C HIS A 163 -10.46 -20.68 -1.33
N ASN A 164 -9.25 -20.34 -0.91
CA ASN A 164 -8.35 -19.47 -1.66
C ASN A 164 -7.73 -20.20 -2.87
N ALA A 165 -8.52 -20.29 -3.95
CA ALA A 165 -8.19 -21.03 -5.16
C ALA A 165 -6.88 -20.58 -5.82
N VAL A 166 -6.51 -19.30 -5.69
CA VAL A 166 -5.30 -18.76 -6.32
C VAL A 166 -4.05 -19.20 -5.56
N GLU A 167 -4.06 -19.11 -4.22
CA GLU A 167 -2.94 -19.55 -3.40
C GLU A 167 -2.78 -21.07 -3.37
N TYR A 168 -3.88 -21.83 -3.36
CA TYR A 168 -3.86 -23.28 -3.58
C TYR A 168 -3.23 -23.62 -4.95
N THR A 169 -3.76 -23.06 -6.05
CA THR A 169 -3.28 -23.38 -7.41
C THR A 169 -1.80 -23.00 -7.60
N ASN A 170 -1.36 -21.87 -7.06
CA ASN A 170 0.04 -21.46 -7.11
C ASN A 170 0.94 -22.39 -6.30
N SER A 171 0.55 -22.75 -5.07
CA SER A 171 1.33 -23.65 -4.21
C SER A 171 1.41 -25.07 -4.81
N PHE A 172 0.28 -25.61 -5.25
CA PHE A 172 0.17 -26.91 -5.92
C PHE A 172 1.00 -26.97 -7.21
N LYS A 173 1.06 -25.87 -7.97
CA LYS A 173 1.95 -25.75 -9.12
C LYS A 173 3.43 -25.74 -8.71
N ILE A 174 3.81 -24.97 -7.68
CA ILE A 174 5.20 -24.91 -7.20
C ILE A 174 5.67 -26.28 -6.74
N LEU A 175 4.86 -27.00 -5.96
CA LEU A 175 5.15 -28.37 -5.53
C LEU A 175 5.23 -29.35 -6.72
N ARG A 176 4.29 -29.27 -7.67
CA ARG A 176 4.29 -30.08 -8.89
C ARG A 176 5.51 -29.84 -9.77
N ASP A 177 5.97 -28.60 -9.90
CA ASP A 177 7.14 -28.26 -10.70
C ASP A 177 8.42 -28.67 -9.97
N ARG A 178 8.48 -28.51 -8.64
CA ARG A 178 9.57 -29.02 -7.79
C ARG A 178 9.72 -30.54 -7.85
N GLN A 179 8.61 -31.29 -7.82
CA GLN A 179 8.60 -32.75 -7.94
C GLN A 179 9.23 -33.26 -9.24
N LYS A 180 9.20 -32.47 -10.33
CA LYS A 180 9.86 -32.80 -11.62
C LYS A 180 11.36 -32.45 -11.65
N GLU A 181 11.85 -31.66 -10.69
CA GLU A 181 13.28 -31.37 -10.58
C GLU A 181 14.03 -32.49 -9.85
N GLU A 182 13.34 -33.26 -9.00
CA GLU A 182 13.92 -34.33 -8.17
C GLU A 182 14.39 -35.57 -8.94
N ASP A 183 13.99 -35.73 -10.21
CA ASP A 183 14.64 -36.68 -11.15
C ASP A 183 16.15 -36.38 -11.36
N LYS A 184 16.67 -35.30 -10.75
CA LYS A 184 18.09 -35.00 -10.56
C LYS A 184 18.43 -35.00 -9.06
N PRO A 185 19.40 -35.80 -8.60
CA PRO A 185 19.75 -35.86 -7.18
C PRO A 185 20.35 -34.52 -6.70
N THR A 186 19.65 -33.84 -5.78
CA THR A 186 20.17 -32.62 -5.13
C THR A 186 20.78 -32.94 -3.76
N PRO A 187 22.05 -32.55 -3.49
CA PRO A 187 22.74 -32.93 -2.26
C PRO A 187 22.45 -31.95 -1.12
N ILE A 188 21.23 -31.97 -0.59
CA ILE A 188 20.95 -31.40 0.74
C ILE A 188 21.16 -32.52 1.76
N SER A 189 22.17 -32.36 2.61
CA SER A 189 22.45 -33.32 3.69
C SER A 189 21.44 -33.11 4.81
N ASN A 190 20.63 -34.13 5.11
CA ASN A 190 19.80 -34.21 6.32
C ASN A 190 20.71 -34.38 7.55
N SER A 191 21.45 -33.32 7.90
CA SER A 191 22.26 -33.25 9.11
C SER A 191 21.42 -32.72 10.27
N ASN A 192 21.61 -33.29 11.46
CA ASN A 192 20.88 -32.86 12.67
C ASN A 192 21.13 -31.36 12.98
N SER A 193 22.27 -30.80 12.55
CA SER A 193 22.57 -29.36 12.66
C SER A 193 21.67 -28.51 11.76
N SER A 194 21.42 -28.95 10.52
CA SER A 194 20.53 -28.26 9.58
C SER A 194 19.08 -28.22 10.10
N GLN A 195 18.59 -29.34 10.66
CA GLN A 195 17.25 -29.40 11.26
C GLN A 195 17.15 -28.51 12.51
N ALA A 196 18.19 -28.45 13.35
CA ALA A 196 18.21 -27.54 14.50
C ALA A 196 18.13 -26.05 14.07
N LYS A 197 18.87 -25.64 13.03
CA LYS A 197 18.80 -24.28 12.46
C LYS A 197 17.42 -23.96 11.87
N TYR A 198 16.81 -24.93 11.16
CA TYR A 198 15.45 -24.81 10.62
C TYR A 198 14.43 -24.55 11.74
N CYS A 199 14.44 -25.37 12.80
CA CYS A 199 13.54 -25.22 13.94
C CYS A 199 13.76 -23.89 14.67
N ALA A 200 15.00 -23.49 14.92
CA ALA A 200 15.31 -22.23 15.59
C ALA A 200 14.87 -20.98 14.80
N LEU A 201 14.97 -21.01 13.46
CA LEU A 201 14.46 -19.95 12.59
C LEU A 201 12.93 -19.88 12.59
N LEU A 202 12.27 -21.02 12.49
CA LEU A 202 10.81 -21.14 12.56
C LEU A 202 10.28 -20.67 13.91
N ASP A 203 10.93 -21.07 15.02
CA ASP A 203 10.52 -20.72 16.37
C ASP A 203 10.61 -19.22 16.65
N MET A 204 11.65 -18.57 16.14
CA MET A 204 11.80 -17.11 16.16
C MET A 204 10.72 -16.43 15.30
N ALA A 205 10.49 -16.91 14.07
CA ALA A 205 9.50 -16.33 13.17
C ALA A 205 8.07 -16.42 13.74
N THR A 206 7.64 -17.59 14.24
CA THR A 206 6.29 -17.74 14.80
C THR A 206 6.13 -17.00 16.14
N ALA A 207 7.18 -16.90 16.96
CA ALA A 207 7.15 -16.10 18.19
C ALA A 207 6.97 -14.59 17.89
N ILE A 208 7.66 -14.06 16.88
CA ILE A 208 7.54 -12.64 16.49
C ILE A 208 6.19 -12.38 15.80
N CYS A 209 5.71 -13.31 14.97
CA CYS A 209 4.34 -13.29 14.46
C CYS A 209 3.30 -13.26 15.59
N CYS A 210 3.43 -14.15 16.59
CA CYS A 210 2.56 -14.21 17.77
C CYS A 210 2.55 -12.87 18.52
N ARG A 211 3.73 -12.36 18.92
CA ARG A 211 3.85 -11.07 19.60
C ARG A 211 3.25 -9.92 18.78
N THR A 212 3.40 -9.94 17.46
CA THR A 212 2.87 -8.88 16.58
C THR A 212 1.35 -8.94 16.47
N ALA A 213 0.76 -10.11 16.24
CA ALA A 213 -0.69 -10.26 16.08
C ALA A 213 -1.46 -10.10 17.39
N VAL A 214 -0.94 -10.64 18.50
CA VAL A 214 -1.57 -10.53 19.83
C VAL A 214 -1.58 -9.08 20.32
N ALA A 215 -0.54 -8.29 20.00
CA ALA A 215 -0.47 -6.86 20.31
C ALA A 215 -1.22 -5.96 19.30
N ALA A 216 -1.60 -6.48 18.13
CA ALA A 216 -2.32 -5.71 17.12
C ALA A 216 -3.81 -5.54 17.45
N PHE A 217 -4.43 -6.53 18.11
CA PHE A 217 -5.85 -6.54 18.44
C PHE A 217 -6.10 -7.29 19.75
N GLU A 218 -6.63 -6.59 20.77
CA GLU A 218 -6.87 -7.12 22.12
C GLU A 218 -8.21 -7.85 22.25
N ASP A 219 -8.45 -8.83 21.36
CA ASP A 219 -9.64 -9.69 21.42
C ASP A 219 -9.28 -11.13 21.82
N LYS A 220 -10.15 -11.75 22.64
CA LYS A 220 -9.95 -13.12 23.14
C LYS A 220 -9.95 -14.13 21.98
N ASP A 221 -10.91 -14.00 21.07
CA ASP A 221 -11.15 -14.98 20.01
C ASP A 221 -10.04 -14.91 18.94
N TRP A 222 -9.65 -13.71 18.52
CA TRP A 222 -8.47 -13.48 17.67
C TRP A 222 -7.19 -14.04 18.29
N GLN A 223 -6.88 -13.67 19.55
CA GLN A 223 -5.67 -14.15 20.22
C GLN A 223 -5.67 -15.68 20.35
N GLY A 224 -6.82 -16.29 20.69
CA GLY A 224 -6.97 -17.74 20.78
C GLY A 224 -6.75 -18.45 19.44
N GLN A 225 -7.42 -17.98 18.37
CA GLN A 225 -7.32 -18.56 17.03
C GLN A 225 -5.91 -18.41 16.45
N ILE A 226 -5.26 -17.27 16.64
CA ILE A 226 -3.91 -17.01 16.09
C ILE A 226 -2.84 -17.84 16.80
N ILE A 227 -2.90 -17.98 18.13
CA ILE A 227 -1.95 -18.85 18.85
C ILE A 227 -2.17 -20.32 18.46
N SER A 228 -3.43 -20.76 18.36
CA SER A 228 -3.76 -22.11 17.87
C SER A 228 -3.25 -22.36 16.45
N SER A 229 -3.47 -21.41 15.53
CA SER A 229 -3.00 -21.46 14.14
C SER A 229 -1.48 -21.51 14.03
N LEU A 230 -0.77 -20.61 14.74
CA LEU A 230 0.69 -20.57 14.75
C LEU A 230 1.30 -21.85 15.36
N ALA A 231 0.69 -22.41 16.40
CA ALA A 231 1.13 -23.67 16.99
C ALA A 231 0.98 -24.85 16.02
N LYS A 232 -0.18 -24.95 15.36
CA LYS A 232 -0.45 -25.99 14.35
C LYS A 232 0.49 -25.90 13.15
N TYR A 233 0.67 -24.71 12.58
CA TYR A 233 1.65 -24.47 11.52
C TYR A 233 3.08 -24.78 11.96
N SER A 234 3.49 -24.37 13.17
CA SER A 234 4.84 -24.62 13.69
C SER A 234 5.12 -26.12 13.82
N ALA A 235 4.26 -26.87 14.51
CA ALA A 235 4.38 -28.32 14.67
C ALA A 235 4.43 -29.03 13.31
N LYS A 236 3.52 -28.70 12.39
CA LYS A 236 3.47 -29.28 11.06
C LYS A 236 4.73 -28.98 10.25
N LEU A 237 5.21 -27.74 10.26
CA LEU A 237 6.45 -27.35 9.58
C LEU A 237 7.69 -28.02 10.17
N LYS A 238 7.73 -28.32 11.48
CA LYS A 238 8.82 -29.09 12.11
C LYS A 238 8.82 -30.56 11.69
N VAL A 239 7.66 -31.19 11.59
CA VAL A 239 7.52 -32.56 11.06
C VAL A 239 7.90 -32.62 9.58
N LEU A 240 7.40 -31.67 8.77
CA LEU A 240 7.73 -31.57 7.34
C LEU A 240 9.23 -31.34 7.05
N ALA A 241 10.01 -30.88 8.04
CA ALA A 241 11.46 -30.75 7.94
C ALA A 241 12.22 -32.09 7.90
N MET A 242 11.61 -33.18 8.37
CA MET A 242 12.27 -34.50 8.50
C MET A 242 12.51 -35.16 7.14
N ASP A 243 11.52 -35.10 6.24
CA ASP A 243 11.59 -35.65 4.88
C ASP A 243 10.64 -34.88 3.95
N SER A 244 11.00 -33.62 3.70
CA SER A 244 10.19 -32.69 2.91
C SER A 244 9.77 -33.27 1.56
N ASN A 245 10.65 -34.02 0.90
CA ASN A 245 10.44 -34.50 -0.47
C ASN A 245 9.43 -35.65 -0.53
N LYS A 246 9.54 -36.65 0.36
CA LYS A 246 8.51 -37.69 0.57
C LYS A 246 7.15 -37.08 0.89
N PHE A 247 7.14 -36.01 1.68
CA PHE A 247 5.92 -35.34 2.11
C PHE A 247 5.28 -34.46 1.02
N ILE A 248 6.06 -33.84 0.12
CA ILE A 248 5.54 -33.25 -1.13
C ILE A 248 4.75 -34.30 -1.92
N GLN A 249 5.34 -35.48 -2.17
CA GLN A 249 4.68 -36.54 -2.94
C GLN A 249 3.36 -36.99 -2.28
N ARG A 250 3.33 -37.05 -0.94
CA ARG A 250 2.13 -37.43 -0.18
C ARG A 250 1.04 -36.35 -0.25
N SER A 251 1.37 -35.07 -0.03
CA SER A 251 0.46 -33.93 -0.17
C SER A 251 -0.14 -33.84 -1.58
N MET A 252 0.71 -33.89 -2.61
CA MET A 252 0.29 -33.93 -4.02
C MET A 252 -0.63 -35.12 -4.32
N GLY A 253 -0.39 -36.28 -3.68
CA GLY A 253 -1.25 -37.46 -3.75
C GLY A 253 -2.58 -37.33 -3.00
N MET A 254 -2.67 -36.52 -1.95
CA MET A 254 -3.93 -36.19 -1.27
C MET A 254 -4.77 -35.22 -2.11
N ALA A 255 -4.18 -34.09 -2.50
CA ALA A 255 -4.81 -33.09 -3.35
C ALA A 255 -5.30 -33.68 -4.69
N GLY A 256 -4.47 -34.52 -5.34
CA GLY A 256 -4.84 -35.21 -6.57
C GLY A 256 -6.03 -36.17 -6.43
N ARG A 257 -6.26 -36.75 -5.24
CA ARG A 257 -7.46 -37.57 -4.99
C ARG A 257 -8.72 -36.72 -4.85
N SER A 258 -8.67 -35.56 -4.18
CA SER A 258 -9.82 -34.63 -4.15
C SER A 258 -10.13 -34.12 -5.57
N GLU A 259 -9.12 -33.72 -6.37
CA GLU A 259 -9.33 -33.30 -7.77
C GLU A 259 -9.97 -34.40 -8.64
N GLN A 260 -9.53 -35.65 -8.51
CA GLN A 260 -10.11 -36.79 -9.25
C GLN A 260 -11.53 -37.14 -8.78
N TYR A 261 -11.77 -37.17 -7.47
CA TYR A 261 -13.10 -37.44 -6.89
C TYR A 261 -14.11 -36.35 -7.29
N LYS A 262 -13.69 -35.08 -7.26
CA LYS A 262 -14.44 -33.93 -7.79
C LYS A 262 -14.74 -34.05 -9.28
N ALA A 263 -13.77 -34.46 -10.10
CA ALA A 263 -13.99 -34.65 -11.54
C ALA A 263 -15.04 -35.74 -11.81
N MET A 264 -14.99 -36.85 -11.06
CA MET A 264 -15.99 -37.92 -11.10
C MET A 264 -17.37 -37.41 -10.64
N LEU A 265 -17.45 -36.75 -9.47
CA LEU A 265 -18.71 -36.20 -8.96
C LEU A 265 -19.33 -35.16 -9.89
N LYS A 266 -18.53 -34.32 -10.54
CA LYS A 266 -19.03 -33.39 -11.56
C LYS A 266 -19.60 -34.15 -12.76
N GLY A 267 -18.90 -35.17 -13.27
CA GLY A 267 -19.42 -36.01 -14.36
C GLY A 267 -20.75 -36.69 -14.01
N VAL A 268 -20.91 -37.16 -12.76
CA VAL A 268 -22.17 -37.70 -12.25
C VAL A 268 -23.25 -36.62 -12.13
N GLY A 269 -22.91 -35.43 -11.65
CA GLY A 269 -23.83 -34.29 -11.54
C GLY A 269 -24.32 -33.79 -12.90
N ASP A 270 -23.43 -33.64 -13.87
CA ASP A 270 -23.76 -33.29 -15.26
C ASP A 270 -24.64 -34.40 -15.89
N THR A 271 -24.35 -35.68 -15.63
CA THR A 271 -25.18 -36.83 -16.07
C THR A 271 -26.58 -36.81 -15.45
N LEU A 272 -26.70 -36.58 -14.13
CA LEU A 272 -27.98 -36.49 -13.43
C LEU A 272 -28.79 -35.27 -13.88
N LYS A 273 -28.12 -34.18 -14.27
CA LYS A 273 -28.76 -33.02 -14.91
C LYS A 273 -29.31 -33.41 -16.27
N HIS A 274 -28.53 -34.04 -17.14
CA HIS A 274 -29.03 -34.54 -18.43
C HIS A 274 -30.24 -35.47 -18.27
N MET A 275 -30.19 -36.44 -17.34
CA MET A 275 -31.34 -37.30 -17.05
C MET A 275 -32.59 -36.53 -16.59
N ARG A 276 -32.43 -35.43 -15.85
CA ARG A 276 -33.55 -34.57 -15.43
C ARG A 276 -34.10 -33.74 -16.59
N ASP A 277 -33.21 -33.18 -17.41
CA ASP A 277 -33.59 -32.38 -18.58
C ASP A 277 -34.31 -33.28 -19.61
N ASP A 278 -33.84 -34.51 -19.82
CA ASP A 278 -34.49 -35.55 -20.64
C ASP A 278 -35.85 -35.99 -20.07
N GLN A 279 -35.96 -36.22 -18.76
CA GLN A 279 -37.26 -36.51 -18.11
C GLN A 279 -38.24 -35.34 -18.26
N THR A 280 -37.76 -34.11 -18.16
CA THR A 280 -38.57 -32.90 -18.34
C THR A 280 -39.05 -32.77 -19.80
N ALA A 281 -38.19 -33.06 -20.77
CA ALA A 281 -38.56 -33.12 -22.18
C ALA A 281 -39.59 -34.22 -22.48
N ALA A 282 -39.42 -35.42 -21.91
CA ALA A 282 -40.37 -36.52 -22.04
C ALA A 282 -41.74 -36.20 -21.41
N TRP A 283 -41.75 -35.56 -20.23
CA TRP A 283 -42.99 -35.12 -19.58
C TRP A 283 -43.71 -34.04 -20.37
N ASN A 284 -42.99 -33.04 -20.89
CA ASN A 284 -43.56 -32.01 -21.77
C ASN A 284 -44.15 -32.60 -23.05
N PHE A 285 -43.44 -33.55 -23.68
CA PHE A 285 -43.93 -34.25 -24.88
C PHE A 285 -45.21 -35.08 -24.60
N GLN A 286 -45.29 -35.74 -23.44
CA GLN A 286 -46.49 -36.46 -23.05
C GLN A 286 -47.65 -35.51 -22.72
N ALA A 287 -47.39 -34.38 -22.04
CA ALA A 287 -48.39 -33.35 -21.77
C ALA A 287 -48.93 -32.72 -23.08
N GLU A 288 -48.06 -32.48 -24.08
CA GLU A 288 -48.48 -32.02 -25.41
C GLU A 288 -49.37 -33.06 -26.12
N LYS A 289 -49.03 -34.34 -26.01
CA LYS A 289 -49.80 -35.46 -26.57
C LYS A 289 -51.18 -35.61 -25.90
N GLU A 290 -51.25 -35.47 -24.57
CA GLU A 290 -52.51 -35.52 -23.82
C GLU A 290 -53.37 -34.27 -24.05
N GLY A 291 -52.77 -33.09 -24.16
CA GLY A 291 -53.45 -31.85 -24.56
C GLY A 291 -54.06 -31.95 -25.96
N LYS A 292 -53.30 -32.47 -26.94
CA LYS A 292 -53.79 -32.76 -28.29
C LYS A 292 -54.91 -33.80 -28.31
N LYS A 293 -54.86 -34.80 -27.41
CA LYS A 293 -55.94 -35.79 -27.27
C LYS A 293 -57.23 -35.16 -26.74
N ARG A 294 -57.17 -34.32 -25.70
CA ARG A 294 -58.34 -33.59 -25.20
C ARG A 294 -58.95 -32.68 -26.26
N PHE A 295 -58.13 -31.92 -26.99
CA PHE A 295 -58.59 -31.08 -28.10
C PHE A 295 -59.30 -31.86 -29.22
N ALA A 296 -58.96 -33.13 -29.43
CA ALA A 296 -59.64 -34.02 -30.38
C ALA A 296 -60.91 -34.67 -29.81
N GLU A 297 -61.03 -34.78 -28.48
CA GLU A 297 -62.22 -35.29 -27.79
C GLU A 297 -63.27 -34.17 -27.65
N ASP A 298 -62.88 -32.95 -27.26
CA ASP A 298 -63.76 -31.78 -27.18
C ASP A 298 -64.29 -31.34 -28.57
N ALA A 299 -63.50 -31.54 -29.64
CA ALA A 299 -63.94 -31.29 -31.01
C ALA A 299 -64.88 -32.38 -31.58
N GLY A 300 -65.15 -33.45 -30.83
CA GLY A 300 -65.99 -34.57 -31.25
C GLY A 300 -67.47 -34.47 -30.90
N SER A 301 -67.89 -33.49 -30.09
CA SER A 301 -69.26 -33.35 -29.60
C SER A 301 -69.75 -31.89 -29.68
N GLY A 302 -70.22 -31.47 -30.85
CA GLY A 302 -70.59 -30.07 -31.09
C GLY A 302 -71.22 -29.77 -32.45
N ALA A 303 -72.02 -30.69 -33.00
CA ALA A 303 -72.80 -30.46 -34.21
C ALA A 303 -74.12 -31.23 -34.12
N ASP A 304 -75.21 -30.50 -33.85
CA ASP A 304 -76.62 -30.75 -34.22
C ASP A 304 -77.49 -29.80 -33.39
N ASP A 305 -77.81 -28.63 -33.96
CA ASP A 305 -79.18 -28.12 -34.15
C ASP A 305 -79.16 -26.62 -34.55
N ASP A 306 -79.78 -26.31 -35.69
CA ASP A 306 -80.11 -24.95 -36.13
C ASP A 306 -81.34 -24.44 -35.36
N ASP A 307 -81.33 -23.18 -34.92
CA ASP A 307 -82.53 -22.34 -35.03
C ASP A 307 -82.18 -20.84 -34.99
N GLY A 308 -82.73 -20.06 -35.93
CA GLY A 308 -82.27 -18.69 -36.22
C GLY A 308 -83.25 -17.59 -35.80
N ILE A 309 -82.79 -16.57 -35.07
CA ILE A 309 -83.55 -15.36 -34.74
C ILE A 309 -82.77 -14.08 -35.10
N HIS A 310 -83.51 -13.07 -35.57
CA HIS A 310 -83.01 -11.81 -36.14
C HIS A 310 -82.69 -10.69 -35.11
N ILE A 311 -82.10 -9.60 -35.65
CA ILE A 311 -82.04 -8.21 -35.15
C ILE A 311 -80.90 -7.87 -34.16
N GLY A 312 -80.09 -6.86 -34.54
CA GLY A 312 -79.20 -6.13 -33.63
C GLY A 312 -77.98 -5.54 -34.35
N GLY A 313 -77.97 -4.22 -34.61
CA GLY A 313 -76.86 -3.54 -35.29
C GLY A 313 -75.98 -2.71 -34.35
N GLY A 314 -74.69 -2.59 -34.70
CA GLY A 314 -73.72 -1.69 -34.04
C GLY A 314 -72.33 -1.86 -34.67
N GLY A 315 -71.81 -0.82 -35.33
CA GLY A 315 -70.54 -0.91 -36.08
C GLY A 315 -69.39 -0.13 -35.44
N GLY A 316 -68.16 -0.31 -35.94
CA GLY A 316 -67.05 0.60 -35.57
C GLY A 316 -65.59 0.18 -35.71
N GLY A 317 -65.15 -0.39 -36.84
CA GLY A 317 -63.71 -0.46 -37.22
C GLY A 317 -62.78 -1.39 -36.39
N GLY A 318 -61.56 -1.68 -36.84
CA GLY A 318 -60.97 -1.37 -38.16
C GLY A 318 -59.46 -1.64 -38.24
N GLY A 319 -59.06 -2.74 -38.88
CA GLY A 319 -57.65 -3.12 -39.14
C GLY A 319 -56.92 -3.72 -37.93
N GLY A 320 -55.89 -4.56 -38.09
CA GLY A 320 -55.36 -5.17 -39.32
C GLY A 320 -54.23 -6.17 -39.01
N ALA A 321 -54.26 -7.35 -39.63
CA ALA A 321 -53.28 -8.44 -39.51
C ALA A 321 -52.62 -8.67 -40.92
N PRO A 322 -51.87 -9.77 -41.26
CA PRO A 322 -51.46 -10.93 -40.46
C PRO A 322 -50.04 -11.54 -40.73
N PHE A 323 -49.62 -12.44 -39.83
CA PHE A 323 -49.01 -13.79 -40.02
C PHE A 323 -47.74 -14.13 -40.87
N MET A 324 -46.93 -15.01 -40.24
CA MET A 324 -46.20 -16.21 -40.74
C MET A 324 -45.05 -16.18 -41.79
N ALA A 325 -43.86 -16.45 -41.25
CA ALA A 325 -42.89 -17.52 -41.59
C ALA A 325 -43.10 -18.49 -42.79
N PHE A 326 -41.97 -18.89 -43.42
CA PHE A 326 -41.56 -20.31 -43.58
C PHE A 326 -40.02 -20.43 -43.82
N SER A 327 -39.49 -21.66 -43.95
CA SER A 327 -38.04 -22.00 -44.01
C SER A 327 -37.68 -22.87 -45.21
N GLN A 328 -36.44 -22.78 -45.75
CA GLN A 328 -35.73 -23.87 -46.46
C GLN A 328 -34.21 -23.64 -46.65
N HIS A 329 -33.50 -24.58 -47.30
CA HIS A 329 -32.08 -24.93 -47.08
C HIS A 329 -31.20 -24.98 -48.37
N ILE A 330 -30.05 -24.26 -48.38
CA ILE A 330 -28.77 -24.50 -49.13
C ILE A 330 -28.81 -24.84 -50.66
N PRO A 331 -27.67 -25.08 -51.35
CA PRO A 331 -26.43 -24.28 -51.46
C PRO A 331 -26.11 -23.92 -52.94
N PHE A 332 -25.05 -23.15 -53.24
CA PHE A 332 -24.23 -23.39 -54.46
C PHE A 332 -22.79 -22.86 -54.32
N SER A 333 -21.90 -23.26 -55.23
CA SER A 333 -20.44 -23.07 -55.19
C SER A 333 -19.85 -22.64 -56.55
N GLY A 334 -18.60 -22.14 -56.59
CA GLY A 334 -17.84 -22.00 -57.86
C GLY A 334 -16.65 -21.03 -57.85
N ARG A 335 -15.45 -21.54 -58.22
CA ARG A 335 -14.32 -20.78 -58.83
C ARG A 335 -14.23 -21.15 -60.32
N PRO A 336 -13.58 -20.36 -61.20
CA PRO A 336 -12.12 -20.39 -61.46
C PRO A 336 -11.52 -18.95 -61.48
N GLY A 337 -10.27 -18.59 -61.86
CA GLY A 337 -9.11 -19.25 -62.48
C GLY A 337 -9.04 -19.03 -64.01
N ASP A 338 -7.93 -18.72 -64.71
CA ASP A 338 -6.52 -18.32 -64.42
C ASP A 338 -5.95 -17.69 -65.74
N GLY A 339 -4.78 -17.05 -65.90
CA GLY A 339 -3.57 -16.80 -65.08
C GLY A 339 -2.44 -16.17 -65.96
N ILE A 340 -1.19 -16.66 -65.85
CA ILE A 340 -0.06 -16.53 -66.85
C ILE A 340 0.72 -15.19 -66.99
N ASN A 341 1.97 -15.20 -66.46
CA ASN A 341 3.28 -14.70 -66.98
C ASN A 341 3.41 -13.42 -67.86
N MET A 342 4.43 -12.55 -67.67
CA MET A 342 5.87 -12.85 -67.90
C MET A 342 6.87 -11.80 -67.31
N ARG A 343 8.09 -12.28 -66.95
CA ARG A 343 9.48 -11.72 -67.09
C ARG A 343 9.77 -10.21 -66.75
N SER A 344 10.98 -9.78 -66.32
CA SER A 344 12.33 -10.32 -66.54
C SER A 344 13.39 -9.90 -65.47
N SER A 345 14.55 -10.59 -65.47
CA SER A 345 15.94 -10.24 -65.06
C SER A 345 16.29 -9.24 -63.93
N GLY A 346 17.38 -9.41 -63.16
CA GLY A 346 18.59 -10.21 -63.46
C GLY A 346 19.50 -10.62 -62.28
N ARG A 347 20.68 -11.18 -62.62
CA ARG A 347 21.70 -11.83 -61.75
C ARG A 347 22.82 -10.83 -61.34
N MET A 348 23.76 -11.07 -60.41
CA MET A 348 24.65 -12.24 -60.13
C MET A 348 24.97 -12.38 -58.62
N ARG A 349 25.18 -13.59 -58.03
CA ARG A 349 26.32 -14.57 -58.13
C ARG A 349 27.61 -14.01 -57.50
N MET A 350 28.44 -14.73 -56.71
CA MET A 350 28.40 -16.15 -56.27
C MET A 350 29.31 -16.38 -55.04
N GLY A 351 29.06 -17.44 -54.26
CA GLY A 351 30.02 -18.02 -53.29
C GLY A 351 29.53 -19.40 -52.84
N MET A 352 30.31 -20.46 -53.07
CA MET A 352 29.91 -21.85 -52.80
C MET A 352 30.73 -22.47 -51.66
N GLY A 353 30.07 -23.32 -50.88
CA GLY A 353 30.68 -24.21 -49.89
C GLY A 353 29.62 -25.23 -49.46
N MET A 354 29.59 -26.38 -50.13
CA MET A 354 28.74 -27.52 -49.73
C MET A 354 29.59 -28.50 -48.93
N ASP A 355 29.00 -29.05 -47.86
CA ASP A 355 29.16 -30.46 -47.54
C ASP A 355 27.83 -31.01 -46.98
N MET A 356 27.62 -32.32 -47.06
CA MET A 356 26.35 -32.99 -46.78
C MET A 356 26.45 -33.94 -45.58
N GLY A 357 25.87 -33.54 -44.44
CA GLY A 357 25.64 -34.43 -43.29
C GLY A 357 24.15 -34.61 -43.01
N MET A 358 23.57 -35.76 -43.36
CA MET A 358 22.23 -36.14 -42.91
C MET A 358 22.28 -36.71 -41.48
N GLY A 359 21.44 -36.20 -40.57
CA GLY A 359 21.25 -36.82 -39.25
C GLY A 359 20.40 -35.98 -38.29
N ASN A 360 19.35 -36.60 -37.74
CA ASN A 360 18.52 -36.17 -36.60
C ASN A 360 18.16 -34.67 -36.43
N ARG A 361 16.86 -34.37 -36.58
CA ARG A 361 16.24 -33.15 -36.01
C ARG A 361 16.11 -33.26 -34.48
N GLY A 362 17.19 -33.02 -33.76
CA GLY A 362 17.07 -32.59 -32.36
C GLY A 362 16.43 -31.20 -32.30
N MET A 363 15.39 -31.01 -31.49
CA MET A 363 14.89 -29.67 -31.22
C MET A 363 15.94 -28.91 -30.39
N GLY A 364 16.46 -27.82 -30.95
CA GLY A 364 17.48 -26.99 -30.29
C GLY A 364 16.96 -26.39 -28.97
N GLY A 365 17.80 -26.40 -27.95
CA GLY A 365 17.42 -25.92 -26.62
C GLY A 365 17.07 -24.43 -26.62
N MET A 366 15.88 -24.09 -26.13
CA MET A 366 15.61 -22.72 -25.68
C MET A 366 16.52 -22.40 -24.50
N GLY A 367 17.30 -21.32 -24.62
CA GLY A 367 18.18 -20.86 -23.55
C GLY A 367 17.39 -20.52 -22.27
N VAL A 368 17.97 -20.84 -21.12
CA VAL A 368 17.36 -20.64 -19.80
C VAL A 368 17.23 -19.14 -19.50
N MET A 369 16.10 -18.55 -19.86
CA MET A 369 15.71 -17.23 -19.36
C MET A 369 15.27 -17.37 -17.90
N GLY A 370 16.03 -16.75 -16.99
CA GLY A 370 15.63 -16.64 -15.59
C GLY A 370 14.29 -15.90 -15.46
N ARG A 371 13.25 -16.62 -15.05
CA ARG A 371 11.89 -16.08 -14.83
C ARG A 371 11.59 -15.94 -13.34
N THR A 372 12.11 -14.90 -12.71
CA THR A 372 11.45 -14.30 -11.54
C THR A 372 10.12 -13.70 -12.01
N GLY A 373 9.04 -14.47 -11.91
CA GLY A 373 7.73 -14.10 -12.46
C GLY A 373 7.02 -13.01 -11.67
N PRO A 374 6.17 -12.18 -12.31
CA PRO A 374 5.41 -11.14 -11.64
C PRO A 374 4.19 -11.74 -10.93
N TRP A 375 4.34 -11.98 -9.63
CA TRP A 375 3.25 -12.40 -8.74
C TRP A 375 2.93 -11.28 -7.74
N ASN A 376 1.80 -11.41 -7.03
CA ASN A 376 1.23 -10.41 -6.11
C ASN A 376 0.80 -9.10 -6.78
N ARG A 377 -0.30 -9.18 -7.55
CA ARG A 377 -1.18 -8.03 -7.83
C ARG A 377 -2.63 -8.38 -7.54
N PHE A 378 -2.91 -8.58 -6.25
CA PHE A 378 -4.26 -8.88 -5.75
C PHE A 378 -5.03 -7.56 -5.57
N PHE A 379 -6.24 -7.52 -6.14
CA PHE A 379 -7.25 -6.50 -5.82
C PHE A 379 -8.42 -7.25 -5.20
N TYR A 380 -8.63 -7.07 -3.90
CA TYR A 380 -9.84 -7.53 -3.24
C TYR A 380 -10.96 -6.52 -3.53
N ASN A 381 -12.14 -7.01 -3.93
CA ASN A 381 -13.31 -6.18 -4.18
C ASN A 381 -14.26 -6.20 -2.97
N ASP A 382 -14.75 -5.02 -2.58
CA ASP A 382 -15.78 -4.81 -1.55
C ASP A 382 -17.09 -5.61 -1.76
N SER A 383 -17.31 -6.18 -2.95
CA SER A 383 -18.48 -7.01 -3.25
C SER A 383 -18.53 -8.28 -2.40
N GLY A 384 -17.38 -8.90 -2.11
CA GLY A 384 -17.33 -10.17 -1.37
C GLY A 384 -17.87 -10.05 0.06
N LEU A 385 -17.63 -8.91 0.73
CA LEU A 385 -18.11 -8.68 2.10
C LEU A 385 -19.64 -8.65 2.17
N LYS A 386 -20.29 -8.05 1.16
CA LYS A 386 -21.76 -7.91 1.09
C LYS A 386 -22.45 -9.22 0.71
N GLU A 387 -21.79 -10.07 -0.07
CA GLU A 387 -22.25 -11.44 -0.33
C GLU A 387 -22.13 -12.30 0.94
N LEU A 388 -21.05 -12.11 1.74
CA LEU A 388 -20.87 -12.78 3.03
C LEU A 388 -21.96 -12.38 4.05
N GLU A 389 -22.23 -11.09 4.21
CA GLU A 389 -23.30 -10.55 5.09
C GLU A 389 -24.72 -11.00 4.67
N ALA A 390 -24.95 -11.20 3.37
CA ALA A 390 -26.22 -11.75 2.88
C ALA A 390 -26.34 -13.24 3.24
N PHE A 391 -25.24 -13.98 3.19
CA PHE A 391 -25.23 -15.43 3.40
C PHE A 391 -25.40 -15.82 4.87
N THR A 392 -24.77 -15.12 5.81
CA THR A 392 -24.99 -15.30 7.27
C THR A 392 -26.40 -14.91 7.72
N LYS A 393 -27.16 -14.17 6.91
CA LYS A 393 -28.59 -13.84 7.14
C LYS A 393 -29.57 -14.76 6.42
N GLN A 394 -29.16 -15.51 5.39
CA GLN A 394 -30.04 -16.42 4.64
C GLN A 394 -29.84 -17.90 4.93
N SER A 395 -28.67 -18.30 5.46
CA SER A 395 -28.42 -19.67 5.87
C SER A 395 -28.37 -19.77 7.40
N GLY A 396 -29.03 -20.78 7.97
CA GLY A 396 -28.72 -21.23 9.31
C GLY A 396 -27.37 -21.93 9.27
N VAL A 397 -26.30 -21.14 9.40
CA VAL A 397 -24.92 -21.65 9.34
C VAL A 397 -24.70 -22.60 10.51
N ASP A 398 -24.51 -23.87 10.20
CA ASP A 398 -24.21 -24.93 11.17
C ASP A 398 -22.96 -24.54 11.97
N GLU A 399 -22.97 -24.72 13.30
CA GLU A 399 -21.93 -24.19 14.19
C GLU A 399 -20.53 -24.76 13.86
N ASP A 400 -20.50 -25.94 13.24
CA ASP A 400 -19.32 -26.57 12.64
C ASP A 400 -18.68 -25.70 11.55
N THR A 401 -19.48 -25.13 10.64
CA THR A 401 -18.98 -24.26 9.57
C THR A 401 -18.42 -22.95 10.14
N GLY A 402 -19.05 -22.42 11.18
CA GLY A 402 -18.59 -21.21 11.88
C GLY A 402 -17.25 -21.36 12.61
N TYR A 403 -16.81 -22.59 12.94
CA TYR A 403 -15.45 -22.85 13.44
C TYR A 403 -14.42 -22.82 12.30
N PHE A 404 -14.67 -23.59 11.23
CA PHE A 404 -13.71 -23.71 10.13
C PHE A 404 -13.44 -22.38 9.41
N VAL A 405 -14.47 -21.53 9.22
CA VAL A 405 -14.28 -20.19 8.63
C VAL A 405 -13.37 -19.31 9.50
N ARG A 406 -13.58 -19.30 10.83
CA ARG A 406 -12.74 -18.54 11.77
C ARG A 406 -11.30 -19.03 11.78
N MET A 407 -11.07 -20.34 11.92
CA MET A 407 -9.73 -20.92 11.88
C MET A 407 -9.04 -20.74 10.51
N ASN A 408 -9.80 -20.74 9.40
CA ASN A 408 -9.27 -20.44 8.07
C ASN A 408 -8.74 -19.00 7.95
N ILE A 409 -9.39 -18.00 8.57
CA ILE A 409 -8.89 -16.61 8.57
C ILE A 409 -7.55 -16.52 9.31
N ALA A 410 -7.45 -17.13 10.50
CA ALA A 410 -6.19 -17.22 11.24
C ALA A 410 -5.10 -17.99 10.47
N ASN A 411 -5.46 -19.09 9.81
CA ASN A 411 -4.53 -19.88 8.98
C ASN A 411 -4.05 -19.12 7.73
N ASN A 412 -4.93 -18.38 7.04
CA ASN A 412 -4.55 -17.53 5.91
C ASN A 412 -3.61 -16.41 6.37
N TRP A 413 -3.87 -15.80 7.53
CA TRP A 413 -2.97 -14.84 8.14
C TRP A 413 -1.59 -15.46 8.44
N THR A 414 -1.56 -16.55 9.22
CA THR A 414 -0.32 -17.25 9.62
C THR A 414 0.49 -17.64 8.39
N SER A 415 -0.17 -18.24 7.40
CA SER A 415 0.48 -18.70 6.17
C SER A 415 1.02 -17.55 5.33
N SER A 416 0.36 -16.39 5.27
CA SER A 416 0.82 -15.24 4.47
C SER A 416 1.84 -14.37 5.21
N ALA A 417 1.74 -14.24 6.53
CA ALA A 417 2.73 -13.61 7.39
C ALA A 417 4.08 -14.34 7.34
N LEU A 418 4.09 -15.67 7.52
CA LEU A 418 5.30 -16.50 7.41
C LEU A 418 5.84 -16.51 5.97
N MET A 419 4.98 -16.64 4.95
CA MET A 419 5.38 -16.60 3.54
C MET A 419 6.10 -15.29 3.20
N HIS A 420 5.59 -14.15 3.65
CA HIS A 420 6.23 -12.86 3.43
C HIS A 420 7.59 -12.77 4.13
N ILE A 421 7.66 -13.07 5.43
CA ILE A 421 8.93 -13.05 6.19
C ILE A 421 9.99 -13.91 5.49
N LEU A 422 9.66 -15.15 5.12
CA LEU A 422 10.60 -16.08 4.51
C LEU A 422 11.02 -15.65 3.08
N GLN A 423 10.14 -15.00 2.32
CA GLN A 423 10.49 -14.43 1.02
C GLN A 423 11.51 -13.29 1.16
N GLU A 424 11.36 -12.39 2.14
CA GLU A 424 12.31 -11.29 2.37
C GLU A 424 13.63 -11.76 3.00
N LEU A 425 13.63 -12.92 3.69
CA LEU A 425 14.85 -13.60 4.15
C LEU A 425 15.63 -14.30 3.02
N LYS A 426 15.08 -14.41 1.80
CA LYS A 426 15.77 -14.98 0.65
C LYS A 426 16.81 -14.02 0.05
N THR A 427 17.84 -14.55 -0.61
CA THR A 427 18.77 -13.74 -1.42
C THR A 427 18.18 -13.44 -2.79
N ASN A 428 17.83 -12.17 -3.03
CA ASN A 428 17.32 -11.71 -4.33
C ASN A 428 18.43 -11.64 -5.40
N PHE A 429 18.58 -12.72 -6.18
CA PHE A 429 19.54 -12.88 -7.30
C PHE A 429 19.52 -11.79 -8.38
N VAL A 430 18.50 -10.92 -8.40
CA VAL A 430 18.35 -9.82 -9.37
C VAL A 430 19.36 -8.67 -9.12
N ARG A 431 20.04 -8.69 -7.98
CA ARG A 431 21.06 -7.71 -7.58
C ARG A 431 22.44 -8.40 -7.55
N ASP A 432 23.45 -7.82 -8.21
CA ASP A 432 24.84 -8.36 -8.17
C ASP A 432 25.54 -8.17 -6.80
N LEU A 433 24.80 -7.96 -5.71
CA LEU A 433 25.38 -7.80 -4.37
C LEU A 433 25.54 -9.17 -3.70
N PRO A 434 26.64 -9.38 -2.95
CA PRO A 434 26.75 -10.49 -2.02
C PRO A 434 25.57 -10.53 -1.04
N SER A 435 25.19 -11.74 -0.60
CA SER A 435 24.13 -11.99 0.38
C SER A 435 24.36 -11.33 1.75
N ASP A 436 25.62 -10.99 2.07
CA ASP A 436 26.06 -10.25 3.25
C ASP A 436 26.37 -8.76 2.96
N CYS A 437 25.81 -8.20 1.89
CA CYS A 437 25.93 -6.80 1.50
C CYS A 437 24.55 -6.15 1.29
N PHE A 438 23.86 -5.85 2.39
CA PHE A 438 22.55 -5.18 2.39
C PHE A 438 22.42 -4.12 3.48
N ASP A 439 21.36 -3.33 3.32
CA ASP A 439 20.85 -2.28 4.20
C ASP A 439 19.31 -2.39 4.14
N ILE A 440 18.68 -2.80 5.25
CA ILE A 440 17.22 -2.91 5.37
C ILE A 440 16.76 -1.77 6.26
N CYS A 441 15.71 -1.06 5.88
CA CYS A 441 15.35 0.21 6.51
C CYS A 441 13.84 0.42 6.53
N SER A 442 13.31 0.84 7.68
CA SER A 442 11.93 1.32 7.81
C SER A 442 11.91 2.74 8.36
N VAL A 443 11.09 3.59 7.77
CA VAL A 443 10.95 5.01 8.11
C VAL A 443 9.47 5.36 8.17
N VAL A 444 9.01 5.82 9.34
CA VAL A 444 7.75 6.54 9.48
C VAL A 444 8.11 8.01 9.69
N TYR A 445 7.74 8.85 8.74
CA TYR A 445 7.82 10.31 8.81
C TYR A 445 6.46 10.87 8.44
N GLU A 446 6.08 12.04 8.95
CA GLU A 446 4.96 12.76 8.35
C GLU A 446 5.42 13.68 7.22
N ALA A 447 4.55 13.80 6.22
CA ALA A 447 4.69 14.53 4.98
C ALA A 447 3.57 15.57 4.86
N GLY A 448 3.66 16.43 3.84
CA GLY A 448 2.72 17.51 3.61
C GLY A 448 3.12 18.80 4.33
N THR A 449 2.18 19.39 5.07
CA THR A 449 2.40 20.65 5.79
C THR A 449 1.82 20.58 7.20
N VAL A 450 2.24 21.47 8.11
CA VAL A 450 1.69 21.56 9.49
C VAL A 450 0.15 21.66 9.54
N ALA A 451 -0.52 22.14 8.48
CA ALA A 451 -1.99 22.16 8.37
C ALA A 451 -2.61 20.75 8.20
N CYS A 452 -1.90 19.90 7.45
CA CYS A 452 -2.38 18.65 6.87
C CYS A 452 -1.21 17.67 6.88
N THR A 453 -0.84 17.15 8.07
CA THR A 453 0.27 16.20 8.19
C THR A 453 -0.21 14.80 7.85
N VAL A 454 0.43 14.20 6.84
CA VAL A 454 0.13 12.87 6.31
C VAL A 454 1.24 11.94 6.80
N PRO A 455 1.01 11.02 7.75
CA PRO A 455 2.02 10.04 8.11
C PRO A 455 2.28 9.12 6.92
N VAL A 456 3.56 8.87 6.64
CA VAL A 456 4.03 8.03 5.53
C VAL A 456 5.06 7.03 6.08
N LEU A 457 4.75 5.75 5.90
CA LEU A 457 5.68 4.64 6.09
C LEU A 457 6.38 4.34 4.76
N ILE A 458 7.70 4.18 4.79
CA ILE A 458 8.51 3.62 3.70
C ILE A 458 9.37 2.49 4.27
N HIS A 459 9.42 1.36 3.56
CA HIS A 459 10.30 0.24 3.82
C HIS A 459 11.20 -0.03 2.60
N GLN A 460 12.49 -0.24 2.85
CA GLN A 460 13.47 -0.78 1.90
C GLN A 460 13.86 -2.20 2.34
N ASP A 461 13.61 -3.18 1.47
CA ASP A 461 13.90 -4.59 1.73
C ASP A 461 15.40 -4.93 1.58
N ARG A 462 15.73 -6.22 1.69
CA ARG A 462 17.09 -6.74 1.48
C ARG A 462 17.58 -6.55 0.03
N GLY A 463 16.68 -6.59 -0.95
CA GLY A 463 16.95 -6.31 -2.36
C GLY A 463 17.13 -4.82 -2.70
N ALA A 464 16.76 -3.89 -1.81
CA ALA A 464 16.41 -2.51 -2.12
C ALA A 464 15.29 -2.33 -3.18
N GLU A 465 14.34 -3.27 -3.21
CA GLU A 465 12.94 -2.95 -3.49
C GLU A 465 12.40 -1.98 -2.42
N LEU A 466 11.47 -1.13 -2.83
CA LEU A 466 10.92 -0.06 -1.99
C LEU A 466 9.41 -0.16 -1.97
N SER A 467 8.83 -0.13 -0.78
CA SER A 467 7.38 -0.10 -0.55
C SER A 467 7.03 1.01 0.43
N GLY A 468 5.81 1.53 0.38
CA GLY A 468 5.34 2.53 1.31
C GLY A 468 3.81 2.67 1.33
N THR A 469 3.31 3.34 2.35
CA THR A 469 1.88 3.58 2.55
C THR A 469 1.65 4.82 3.40
N ASN A 470 0.49 5.45 3.22
CA ASN A 470 -0.03 6.55 4.02
C ASN A 470 -1.30 6.16 4.81
N ASN A 471 -1.68 4.87 4.79
CA ASN A 471 -2.86 4.37 5.48
C ASN A 471 -2.58 4.31 7.00
N MET A 472 -3.17 5.22 7.78
CA MET A 472 -2.93 5.36 9.22
C MET A 472 -2.91 4.02 9.96
N ASN A 473 -3.91 3.15 9.73
CA ASN A 473 -4.02 1.86 10.40
C ASN A 473 -2.81 0.96 10.12
N LEU A 474 -2.28 0.94 8.88
CA LEU A 474 -1.09 0.16 8.53
C LEU A 474 0.17 0.71 9.20
N ILE A 475 0.29 2.03 9.28
CA ILE A 475 1.39 2.70 9.99
C ILE A 475 1.33 2.38 11.49
N GLN A 476 0.16 2.46 12.11
CA GLN A 476 -0.04 2.07 13.51
C GLN A 476 0.23 0.58 13.77
N TYR A 477 -0.18 -0.33 12.88
CA TYR A 477 0.20 -1.75 12.99
C TYR A 477 1.74 -1.95 12.88
N SER A 478 2.42 -1.17 12.03
CA SER A 478 3.89 -1.23 11.91
C SER A 478 4.62 -0.85 13.20
N TYR A 479 4.01 -0.02 14.07
CA TYR A 479 4.58 0.40 15.35
C TYR A 479 5.07 -0.78 16.20
N ILE A 480 4.35 -1.91 16.16
CA ILE A 480 4.69 -3.09 16.94
C ILE A 480 6.02 -3.69 16.46
N GLY A 481 6.26 -3.74 15.14
CA GLY A 481 7.56 -4.14 14.58
C GLY A 481 8.70 -3.18 14.95
N PHE A 482 8.45 -1.86 14.92
CA PHE A 482 9.41 -0.84 15.38
C PHE A 482 9.74 -1.00 16.88
N TRP A 483 8.73 -1.24 17.71
CA TRP A 483 8.87 -1.45 19.14
C TRP A 483 9.67 -2.74 19.43
N LEU A 484 9.29 -3.88 18.83
CA LEU A 484 10.01 -5.15 18.97
C LEU A 484 11.49 -5.04 18.52
N ALA A 485 11.75 -4.40 17.39
CA ALA A 485 13.12 -4.18 16.89
C ALA A 485 13.96 -3.29 17.83
N SER A 486 13.38 -2.20 18.33
CA SER A 486 14.07 -1.30 19.27
C SER A 486 14.28 -1.93 20.66
N GLN A 487 13.33 -2.72 21.16
CA GLN A 487 13.45 -3.46 22.41
C GLN A 487 14.58 -4.50 22.33
N ALA A 488 14.66 -5.27 21.23
CA ALA A 488 15.75 -6.21 21.01
C ALA A 488 17.11 -5.50 20.96
N ALA A 489 17.20 -4.37 20.23
CA ALA A 489 18.43 -3.58 20.16
C ALA A 489 18.87 -3.00 21.53
N MET A 490 17.94 -2.49 22.34
CA MET A 490 18.23 -2.02 23.70
C MET A 490 18.67 -3.16 24.62
N ALA A 491 18.06 -4.33 24.52
CA ALA A 491 18.44 -5.50 25.33
C ALA A 491 19.87 -5.98 25.03
N PHE A 492 20.32 -5.87 23.76
CA PHE A 492 21.70 -6.18 23.39
C PHE A 492 22.69 -5.10 23.88
N ASP A 493 22.35 -3.81 23.77
CA ASP A 493 23.18 -2.71 24.30
C ASP A 493 23.38 -2.81 25.82
N GLU A 494 22.31 -3.12 26.58
CA GLU A 494 22.40 -3.39 28.02
C GLU A 494 23.23 -4.66 28.34
N ALA A 495 23.19 -5.69 27.49
CA ALA A 495 23.89 -6.96 27.70
C ALA A 495 25.39 -6.92 27.32
N HIS A 496 25.78 -6.16 26.28
CA HIS A 496 27.17 -6.02 25.86
C HIS A 496 27.97 -5.15 26.84
N GLY A 497 27.37 -4.05 27.32
CA GLY A 497 27.97 -3.14 28.29
C GLY A 497 29.26 -2.46 27.81
N THR A 498 30.08 -1.98 28.75
CA THR A 498 31.30 -1.19 28.44
C THR A 498 32.52 -2.02 28.02
N LYS A 499 32.35 -3.30 27.63
CA LYS A 499 33.47 -4.17 27.25
C LYS A 499 33.85 -3.96 25.77
N PRO A 500 35.05 -3.44 25.46
CA PRO A 500 35.47 -3.29 24.06
C PRO A 500 35.73 -4.66 23.44
N THR A 501 34.94 -5.03 22.43
CA THR A 501 35.12 -6.28 21.68
C THR A 501 36.13 -6.10 20.53
N PRO A 502 36.98 -7.10 20.24
CA PRO A 502 38.10 -6.97 19.30
C PRO A 502 37.71 -7.14 17.81
N TYR A 503 36.43 -7.33 17.50
CA TYR A 503 35.98 -7.76 16.16
C TYR A 503 35.57 -6.59 15.26
N SER A 504 36.35 -6.35 14.20
CA SER A 504 36.15 -5.25 13.24
C SER A 504 34.97 -5.43 12.26
N SER A 505 34.10 -6.42 12.47
CA SER A 505 33.12 -6.91 11.48
C SER A 505 31.67 -6.99 11.98
N SER A 506 31.33 -6.25 13.05
CA SER A 506 29.97 -6.19 13.60
C SER A 506 28.99 -5.53 12.62
N SER A 507 27.85 -6.17 12.35
CA SER A 507 26.69 -5.47 11.77
C SER A 507 26.22 -4.38 12.72
N THR A 508 25.51 -3.36 12.21
CA THR A 508 25.06 -2.23 13.05
C THR A 508 23.58 -1.95 12.83
N VAL A 509 22.87 -1.72 13.93
CA VAL A 509 21.48 -1.27 13.93
C VAL A 509 21.43 0.17 14.40
N THR A 510 20.77 1.02 13.63
CA THR A 510 20.51 2.42 14.01
C THR A 510 19.00 2.59 14.16
N PHE A 511 18.54 3.07 15.32
CA PHE A 511 17.12 3.29 15.57
C PHE A 511 16.80 4.62 16.27
N GLU A 512 15.64 5.18 15.96
CA GLU A 512 15.06 6.40 16.53
C GLU A 512 13.54 6.25 16.52
N LEU A 513 12.91 6.11 17.69
CA LEU A 513 11.46 5.95 17.84
C LEU A 513 10.92 7.06 18.76
N GLN A 514 10.13 7.98 18.19
CA GLN A 514 9.55 9.12 18.88
C GLN A 514 8.01 9.06 18.79
N SER A 515 7.37 8.94 19.95
CA SER A 515 5.93 9.15 20.13
C SER A 515 5.59 10.65 20.10
N ASP A 516 4.32 11.01 19.97
CA ASP A 516 3.80 12.39 19.97
C ASP A 516 4.13 13.24 21.22
N GLU A 517 4.66 12.65 22.30
CA GLU A 517 5.05 13.41 23.50
C GLU A 517 6.26 14.32 23.23
N PRO A 518 6.23 15.60 23.67
CA PRO A 518 7.22 16.62 23.34
C PRO A 518 8.50 16.51 24.20
N GLU A 519 9.01 15.31 24.44
CA GLU A 519 10.31 15.12 25.05
C GLU A 519 11.46 15.64 24.16
N LYS A 520 12.58 15.96 24.80
CA LYS A 520 13.81 16.47 24.16
C LYS A 520 14.27 15.52 23.06
N MET A 521 14.80 16.07 21.95
CA MET A 521 15.36 15.29 20.84
C MET A 521 16.34 14.22 21.34
N ARG A 522 15.91 12.96 21.32
CA ARG A 522 16.78 11.81 21.58
C ARG A 522 17.60 11.56 20.31
N ASN A 523 18.91 11.38 20.43
CA ASN A 523 19.73 11.01 19.29
C ASN A 523 19.40 9.57 18.85
N PRO A 524 19.49 9.25 17.53
CA PRO A 524 19.40 7.86 17.07
C PRO A 524 20.48 7.03 17.76
N VAL A 525 20.09 5.87 18.29
CA VAL A 525 20.99 4.94 18.97
C VAL A 525 21.59 4.01 17.93
N GLU A 526 22.93 3.95 17.85
CA GLU A 526 23.64 2.97 17.03
C GLU A 526 24.16 1.83 17.92
N VAL A 527 23.51 0.67 17.85
CA VAL A 527 23.92 -0.56 18.53
C VAL A 527 24.73 -1.43 17.56
N ARG A 528 25.83 -2.02 18.04
CA ARG A 528 26.65 -2.96 17.28
C ARG A 528 26.24 -4.38 17.60
N LEU A 529 25.97 -5.18 16.58
CA LEU A 529 25.61 -6.58 16.74
C LEU A 529 26.87 -7.43 16.64
N HIS A 530 27.12 -8.22 17.67
CA HIS A 530 28.28 -9.08 17.84
C HIS A 530 28.02 -10.50 17.30
N SER A 531 26.77 -10.93 17.18
CA SER A 531 26.41 -12.23 16.62
C SER A 531 25.42 -12.20 15.46
N PHE A 532 25.42 -13.24 14.62
CA PHE A 532 24.40 -13.47 13.61
C PHE A 532 23.00 -13.67 14.23
N SER A 533 22.94 -14.30 15.41
CA SER A 533 21.71 -14.45 16.20
C SER A 533 21.08 -13.09 16.54
N GLU A 534 21.86 -12.14 17.08
CA GLU A 534 21.39 -10.76 17.33
C GLU A 534 20.86 -10.08 16.07
N ALA A 535 21.50 -10.32 14.91
CA ALA A 535 21.04 -9.81 13.63
C ALA A 535 19.67 -10.39 13.22
N LEU A 536 19.41 -11.69 13.45
CA LEU A 536 18.11 -12.30 13.20
C LEU A 536 17.00 -11.74 14.12
N HIS A 537 17.31 -11.54 15.41
CA HIS A 537 16.37 -10.98 16.40
C HIS A 537 15.87 -9.57 16.04
N ILE A 538 16.63 -8.79 15.26
CA ILE A 538 16.23 -7.45 14.81
C ILE A 538 15.73 -7.48 13.35
N LEU A 539 16.25 -8.38 12.51
CA LEU A 539 15.80 -8.56 11.13
C LEU A 539 14.33 -8.97 11.06
N ILE A 540 13.89 -9.99 11.79
CA ILE A 540 12.51 -10.50 11.64
C ILE A 540 11.45 -9.48 12.11
N PRO A 541 11.59 -8.75 13.24
CA PRO A 541 10.65 -7.69 13.59
C PRO A 541 10.68 -6.50 12.61
N LEU A 542 11.82 -6.24 11.97
CA LEU A 542 11.96 -5.24 10.91
C LEU A 542 11.30 -5.67 9.59
N LEU A 543 11.00 -6.96 9.39
CA LEU A 543 10.13 -7.42 8.30
C LEU A 543 8.64 -7.27 8.66
N CYS A 544 8.28 -7.34 9.94
CA CYS A 544 6.91 -7.06 10.41
C CYS A 544 6.50 -5.59 10.28
N THR A 545 7.44 -4.66 10.03
CA THR A 545 7.12 -3.24 9.76
C THR A 545 6.73 -2.98 8.30
N THR A 546 6.77 -3.97 7.40
CA THR A 546 6.48 -3.72 5.98
C THR A 546 5.01 -3.33 5.75
N PRO A 547 4.73 -2.45 4.77
CA PRO A 547 3.35 -2.16 4.35
C PRO A 547 2.56 -3.43 3.98
N HIS A 548 3.20 -4.45 3.42
CA HIS A 548 2.52 -5.68 3.00
C HIS A 548 2.20 -6.61 4.19
N PHE A 549 3.10 -6.76 5.17
CA PHE A 549 2.82 -7.52 6.39
C PHE A 549 1.64 -6.92 7.17
N THR A 550 1.66 -5.59 7.33
CA THR A 550 0.59 -4.86 8.02
C THR A 550 -0.73 -4.88 7.24
N GLU A 551 -0.69 -4.93 5.91
CA GLU A 551 -1.86 -5.11 5.04
C GLU A 551 -2.50 -6.50 5.20
N ILE A 552 -1.70 -7.57 5.21
CA ILE A 552 -2.17 -8.94 5.50
C ILE A 552 -2.85 -8.99 6.87
N LEU A 553 -2.19 -8.42 7.90
CA LEU A 553 -2.72 -8.34 9.27
C LEU A 553 -4.05 -7.56 9.35
N LYS A 554 -4.13 -6.38 8.72
CA LYS A 554 -5.36 -5.58 8.68
C LYS A 554 -6.51 -6.33 7.98
N THR A 555 -6.23 -7.00 6.87
CA THR A 555 -7.24 -7.75 6.11
C THR A 555 -7.82 -8.87 6.95
N SER A 556 -6.99 -9.72 7.58
CA SER A 556 -7.49 -10.84 8.40
C SER A 556 -8.26 -10.40 9.64
N ILE A 557 -7.87 -9.29 10.29
CA ILE A 557 -8.66 -8.68 11.39
C ILE A 557 -10.02 -8.17 10.87
N THR A 558 -10.07 -7.62 9.65
CA THR A 558 -11.30 -7.12 9.02
C THR A 558 -12.22 -8.27 8.57
N GLU A 559 -11.67 -9.36 8.05
CA GLU A 559 -12.41 -10.59 7.74
C GLU A 559 -13.00 -11.22 9.01
N LEU A 560 -12.22 -11.32 10.09
CA LEU A 560 -12.71 -11.86 11.36
C LEU A 560 -13.84 -11.01 11.96
N ARG A 561 -13.77 -9.66 11.87
CA ARG A 561 -14.88 -8.76 12.26
C ARG A 561 -16.19 -9.14 11.56
N GLY A 562 -16.13 -9.41 10.25
CA GLY A 562 -17.30 -9.78 9.45
C GLY A 562 -17.93 -11.12 9.84
N VAL A 563 -17.14 -12.03 10.44
CA VAL A 563 -17.61 -13.34 10.92
C VAL A 563 -18.05 -13.31 12.40
N LEU A 564 -17.44 -12.45 13.23
CA LEU A 564 -17.80 -12.27 14.64
C LEU A 564 -18.90 -11.21 14.89
N CYS A 565 -19.37 -10.52 13.84
CA CYS A 565 -20.37 -9.45 13.94
C CYS A 565 -19.98 -8.33 14.94
N ILE A 566 -18.70 -7.96 14.99
CA ILE A 566 -18.20 -6.92 15.89
C ILE A 566 -18.61 -5.53 15.35
N ASP A 567 -19.73 -5.00 15.84
CA ASP A 567 -20.28 -3.71 15.41
C ASP A 567 -19.36 -2.52 15.70
N VAL A 568 -18.59 -2.56 16.79
CA VAL A 568 -17.88 -1.38 17.34
C VAL A 568 -16.50 -1.17 16.69
N GLU A 569 -16.46 -0.30 15.69
CA GLU A 569 -15.25 0.07 14.92
C GLU A 569 -14.09 0.60 15.78
N GLU A 570 -14.38 1.21 16.93
CA GLU A 570 -13.39 1.73 17.89
C GLU A 570 -12.47 0.65 18.47
N HIS A 571 -12.88 -0.63 18.49
CA HIS A 571 -12.06 -1.74 18.98
C HIS A 571 -11.01 -2.21 17.95
N LEU A 572 -11.21 -1.92 16.66
CA LEU A 572 -10.39 -2.41 15.54
C LEU A 572 -9.24 -1.45 15.19
N LEU A 573 -9.17 -0.29 15.85
CA LEU A 573 -8.08 0.65 15.69
C LEU A 573 -6.91 0.21 16.57
N PRO A 574 -5.72 -0.12 16.01
CA PRO A 574 -4.55 -0.45 16.81
C PRO A 574 -4.22 0.71 17.76
N LYS A 575 -4.11 0.43 19.05
CA LYS A 575 -3.88 1.42 20.13
C LYS A 575 -2.51 2.12 20.08
N ALA A 576 -1.74 1.93 19.01
CA ALA A 576 -0.46 2.60 18.82
C ALA A 576 -0.68 4.13 18.68
N PRO A 577 0.12 4.95 19.38
CA PRO A 577 0.06 6.40 19.21
C PRO A 577 0.48 6.80 17.78
N ARG A 578 0.20 8.04 17.39
CA ARG A 578 0.95 8.63 16.27
C ARG A 578 2.42 8.74 16.70
N PHE A 579 3.30 8.44 15.75
CA PHE A 579 4.73 8.34 16.00
C PHE A 579 5.52 8.67 14.74
N THR A 580 6.78 9.05 14.93
CA THR A 580 7.79 8.97 13.87
C THR A 580 8.85 7.96 14.29
N GLY A 581 9.26 7.13 13.33
CA GLY A 581 10.06 5.94 13.61
C GLY A 581 11.12 5.74 12.54
N PHE A 582 12.28 5.27 12.94
CA PHE A 582 13.35 4.87 12.04
C PHE A 582 14.06 3.66 12.65
N VAL A 583 14.23 2.60 11.87
CA VAL A 583 15.10 1.46 12.16
C VAL A 583 15.80 1.07 10.87
N SER A 584 17.12 0.91 10.92
CA SER A 584 17.91 0.30 9.85
C SER A 584 18.87 -0.74 10.41
N LEU A 585 19.02 -1.85 9.67
CA LEU A 585 19.99 -2.91 9.89
C LEU A 585 20.98 -2.91 8.72
N LYS A 586 22.24 -2.55 9.01
CA LYS A 586 23.32 -2.46 8.02
C LYS A 586 24.39 -3.51 8.23
N THR A 587 24.78 -4.15 7.14
CA THR A 587 25.95 -5.04 7.07
C THR A 587 27.27 -4.24 6.94
N PRO A 588 28.42 -4.76 7.43
CA PRO A 588 29.70 -4.08 7.33
C PRO A 588 30.13 -3.85 5.87
N LYS A 589 29.88 -4.83 4.99
CA LYS A 589 30.19 -4.71 3.55
C LYS A 589 29.40 -3.59 2.90
N TYR A 590 28.12 -3.43 3.24
CA TYR A 590 27.33 -2.32 2.72
C TYR A 590 27.89 -0.96 3.15
N LYS A 591 28.31 -0.81 4.42
CA LYS A 591 29.01 0.42 4.87
C LYS A 591 30.31 0.69 4.12
N SER A 592 31.02 -0.34 3.65
CA SER A 592 32.23 -0.19 2.82
C SER A 592 31.95 0.09 1.33
N MET A 593 30.71 -0.11 0.87
CA MET A 593 30.36 0.04 -0.54
C MET A 593 30.01 1.50 -0.86
N ASN A 594 30.90 2.18 -1.56
CA ASN A 594 30.68 3.57 -1.97
C ASN A 594 29.59 3.68 -3.05
N THR A 595 28.35 3.97 -2.64
CA THR A 595 27.24 4.28 -3.55
C THR A 595 27.53 5.61 -4.25
N GLY A 596 27.64 5.59 -5.59
CA GLY A 596 28.02 6.76 -6.38
C GLY A 596 27.09 7.97 -6.17
N PHE A 597 27.67 9.19 -6.22
CA PHE A 597 27.14 10.49 -5.78
C PHE A 597 25.67 10.89 -6.09
N ASP A 598 24.95 10.16 -6.93
CA ASP A 598 23.56 10.43 -7.34
C ASP A 598 22.56 9.40 -6.77
N LEU A 599 23.05 8.42 -5.98
CA LEU A 599 22.32 7.25 -5.50
C LEU A 599 22.55 7.03 -4.01
N GLN A 600 21.46 6.78 -3.28
CA GLN A 600 21.48 6.40 -1.86
C GLN A 600 20.48 5.27 -1.58
N SER A 601 20.69 4.55 -0.47
CA SER A 601 19.62 3.77 0.17
C SER A 601 18.66 4.69 0.93
N LEU A 602 17.52 4.14 1.36
CA LEU A 602 16.59 4.81 2.26
C LEU A 602 17.28 5.34 3.53
N THR A 603 18.27 4.64 4.08
CA THR A 603 19.05 5.12 5.24
C THR A 603 20.18 6.09 4.89
N GLY A 604 20.50 6.30 3.61
CA GLY A 604 21.34 7.42 3.18
C GLY A 604 20.53 8.68 2.87
N SER A 605 19.21 8.56 2.74
CA SER A 605 18.31 9.61 2.28
C SER A 605 17.96 10.64 3.36
N VAL A 606 17.67 11.87 2.92
CA VAL A 606 17.15 12.99 3.74
C VAL A 606 15.88 12.62 4.51
N LEU A 607 15.13 11.61 4.04
CA LEU A 607 13.98 11.02 4.73
C LEU A 607 14.33 10.45 6.13
N VAL A 608 15.60 10.11 6.37
CA VAL A 608 16.13 9.61 7.66
C VAL A 608 16.89 10.70 8.45
N GLU A 609 17.20 11.85 7.84
CA GLU A 609 17.88 12.94 8.54
C GLU A 609 17.03 13.56 9.65
N LYS A 610 17.69 14.02 10.72
CA LYS A 610 17.02 14.62 11.88
C LYS A 610 16.17 15.82 11.48
N ASN A 611 14.97 15.87 12.05
CA ASN A 611 13.91 16.84 11.73
C ASN A 611 13.33 16.72 10.30
N ARG A 612 13.41 15.53 9.68
CA ARG A 612 12.64 15.02 8.51
C ARG A 612 11.68 16.02 7.87
N HIS A 613 10.56 16.33 8.53
CA HIS A 613 9.50 17.23 8.06
C HIS A 613 9.96 18.64 7.63
N ALA A 614 10.93 19.23 8.34
CA ALA A 614 11.47 20.56 8.08
C ALA A 614 12.79 20.53 7.30
N ALA A 615 13.58 19.45 7.42
CA ALA A 615 14.74 19.21 6.55
C ALA A 615 14.32 19.22 5.06
N LEU A 616 13.20 18.56 4.74
CA LEU A 616 12.61 18.52 3.40
C LEU A 616 12.09 19.88 2.89
N ALA A 617 11.89 20.86 3.77
CA ALA A 617 11.42 22.21 3.44
C ALA A 617 12.54 23.27 3.53
N LEU A 618 13.79 22.86 3.77
CA LEU A 618 14.95 23.75 3.74
C LEU A 618 15.53 23.85 2.32
N SER A 619 16.01 25.04 1.98
CA SER A 619 16.70 25.30 0.71
C SER A 619 18.21 25.09 0.80
N TYR A 620 18.64 24.09 1.57
CA TYR A 620 20.06 23.75 1.79
C TYR A 620 20.35 22.31 1.40
N THR A 621 21.45 22.12 0.68
CA THR A 621 22.03 20.80 0.43
C THR A 621 22.39 20.10 1.75
N THR A 622 22.27 18.78 1.80
CA THR A 622 22.58 17.92 2.97
C THR A 622 23.93 18.24 3.61
N GLN A 623 24.99 18.47 2.84
CA GLN A 623 26.31 18.86 3.37
C GLN A 623 26.31 20.16 4.20
N VAL A 624 25.46 21.13 3.86
CA VAL A 624 25.33 22.40 4.61
C VAL A 624 24.45 22.20 5.85
N TRP A 625 23.43 21.35 5.76
CA TRP A 625 22.67 20.91 6.93
C TRP A 625 23.58 20.19 7.94
N ASP A 626 24.43 19.28 7.47
CA ASP A 626 25.36 18.54 8.33
C ASP A 626 26.50 19.37 8.92
N GLN A 627 26.89 20.46 8.27
CA GLN A 627 27.83 21.44 8.83
C GLN A 627 27.15 22.43 9.79
N ALA A 628 25.82 22.54 9.80
CA ALA A 628 25.09 23.41 10.72
C ALA A 628 25.07 22.84 12.15
N SER A 629 25.27 23.72 13.14
CA SER A 629 25.18 23.37 14.55
C SER A 629 23.75 22.99 14.96
N ALA A 630 23.59 22.17 16.00
CA ALA A 630 22.28 21.68 16.45
C ALA A 630 21.27 22.81 16.71
N SER A 631 21.70 23.90 17.36
CA SER A 631 20.86 25.07 17.62
C SER A 631 20.48 25.86 16.36
N GLN A 632 21.34 25.90 15.33
CA GLN A 632 20.97 26.45 14.02
C GLN A 632 19.94 25.57 13.32
N ARG A 633 20.07 24.23 13.41
CA ARG A 633 19.08 23.29 12.87
C ARG A 633 17.73 23.46 13.56
N GLU A 634 17.70 23.49 14.90
CA GLU A 634 16.49 23.71 15.70
C GLU A 634 15.78 25.04 15.36
N TYR A 635 16.54 26.15 15.25
CA TYR A 635 15.98 27.44 14.88
C TYR A 635 15.35 27.43 13.47
N GLN A 636 16.02 26.82 12.50
CA GLN A 636 15.51 26.70 11.12
C GLN A 636 14.26 25.80 11.04
N VAL A 637 14.20 24.74 11.85
CA VAL A 637 13.01 23.87 11.99
C VAL A 637 11.83 24.64 12.57
N GLN A 638 12.06 25.49 13.58
CA GLN A 638 11.04 26.33 14.18
C GLN A 638 10.53 27.42 13.22
N ASP A 639 11.41 28.09 12.47
CA ASP A 639 11.02 29.06 11.43
C ASP A 639 10.13 28.42 10.35
N ILE A 640 10.49 27.23 9.85
CA ILE A 640 9.67 26.51 8.87
C ILE A 640 8.31 26.12 9.45
N LYS A 641 8.27 25.55 10.67
CA LYS A 641 7.00 25.22 11.33
C LYS A 641 6.14 26.47 11.53
N ALA A 642 6.74 27.61 11.88
CA ALA A 642 6.04 28.89 11.98
C ALA A 642 5.52 29.38 10.61
N ARG A 643 6.32 29.29 9.53
CA ARG A 643 5.90 29.67 8.17
C ARG A 643 4.75 28.79 7.65
N GLN A 644 4.83 27.47 7.83
CA GLN A 644 3.75 26.56 7.46
C GLN A 644 2.49 26.77 8.32
N THR A 645 2.63 27.07 9.62
CA THR A 645 1.50 27.45 10.48
C THR A 645 0.87 28.78 10.05
N GLN A 646 1.67 29.75 9.59
CA GLN A 646 1.16 31.00 9.02
C GLN A 646 0.44 30.77 7.68
N LEU A 647 0.93 29.85 6.84
CA LEU A 647 0.24 29.42 5.62
C LEU A 647 -1.10 28.77 5.96
N ALA A 648 -1.14 27.80 6.87
CA ALA A 648 -2.36 27.16 7.37
C ALA A 648 -3.42 28.19 7.79
N LYS A 649 -3.02 29.14 8.65
CA LYS A 649 -3.87 30.21 9.18
C LYS A 649 -4.25 31.29 8.15
N LYS A 650 -3.54 31.40 7.02
CA LYS A 650 -3.96 32.23 5.88
C LYS A 650 -4.92 31.46 4.98
N ALA A 651 -4.72 30.16 4.81
CA ALA A 651 -5.46 29.31 3.88
C ALA A 651 -6.86 28.91 4.38
N SER A 652 -7.10 28.94 5.69
CA SER A 652 -8.46 28.84 6.28
C SER A 652 -9.44 29.91 5.77
N ASP A 653 -8.91 31.04 5.28
CA ASP A 653 -9.69 32.18 4.77
C ASP A 653 -9.84 32.15 3.23
N TRP A 654 -9.44 31.05 2.56
CA TRP A 654 -9.50 30.93 1.09
C TRP A 654 -10.74 30.16 0.65
N GLU A 655 -11.43 30.65 -0.39
CA GLU A 655 -12.47 29.88 -1.09
C GLU A 655 -11.85 29.23 -2.33
N PHE A 656 -11.86 27.89 -2.38
CA PHE A 656 -11.41 27.13 -3.55
C PHE A 656 -12.56 26.97 -4.55
N GLU A 657 -12.30 27.34 -5.81
CA GLU A 657 -13.16 27.07 -6.96
C GLU A 657 -12.44 26.11 -7.92
N GLU A 658 -13.15 25.50 -8.87
CA GLU A 658 -12.54 24.55 -9.82
C GLU A 658 -11.40 25.18 -10.64
N THR A 659 -11.47 26.49 -10.91
CA THR A 659 -10.56 27.21 -11.81
C THR A 659 -9.77 28.35 -11.16
N ALA A 660 -10.05 28.67 -9.89
CA ALA A 660 -9.52 29.85 -9.21
C ALA A 660 -9.46 29.64 -7.69
N ILE A 661 -8.62 30.43 -7.01
CA ILE A 661 -8.54 30.49 -5.54
C ILE A 661 -8.84 31.92 -5.11
N ARG A 662 -9.82 32.11 -4.23
CA ARG A 662 -10.19 33.44 -3.71
C ARG A 662 -9.53 33.72 -2.38
N VAL A 663 -8.83 34.84 -2.29
CA VAL A 663 -8.12 35.27 -1.07
C VAL A 663 -8.71 36.58 -0.54
N ASN A 664 -8.98 36.65 0.77
CA ASN A 664 -9.41 37.88 1.44
C ASN A 664 -8.23 38.85 1.60
N CYS A 665 -8.36 40.06 1.04
CA CYS A 665 -7.31 41.09 0.99
C CYS A 665 -7.74 42.42 1.59
N GLY A 666 -8.67 42.39 2.57
CA GLY A 666 -9.27 43.59 3.17
C GLY A 666 -8.29 44.69 3.57
N ARG A 667 -7.13 44.36 4.17
CA ARG A 667 -6.13 45.38 4.55
C ARG A 667 -5.65 46.22 3.37
N TYR A 668 -5.31 45.59 2.23
CA TYR A 668 -4.84 46.29 1.03
C TYR A 668 -5.95 47.17 0.44
N VAL A 669 -7.15 46.61 0.27
CA VAL A 669 -8.32 47.34 -0.26
C VAL A 669 -8.67 48.54 0.62
N TYR A 670 -8.65 48.40 1.95
CA TYR A 670 -8.88 49.52 2.87
C TYR A 670 -7.77 50.57 2.82
N THR A 671 -6.49 50.20 2.67
CA THR A 671 -5.43 51.21 2.50
C THR A 671 -5.57 51.98 1.19
N VAL A 672 -5.93 51.32 0.09
CA VAL A 672 -6.14 51.96 -1.22
C VAL A 672 -7.36 52.89 -1.18
N LEU A 673 -8.51 52.39 -0.70
CA LEU A 673 -9.73 53.19 -0.54
C LEU A 673 -9.51 54.36 0.44
N GLY A 674 -8.74 54.17 1.51
CA GLY A 674 -8.37 55.23 2.45
C GLY A 674 -7.56 56.33 1.80
N VAL A 675 -6.48 55.99 1.07
CA VAL A 675 -5.67 56.96 0.32
C VAL A 675 -6.50 57.71 -0.72
N CYS A 676 -7.33 57.00 -1.50
CA CYS A 676 -8.19 57.63 -2.50
C CYS A 676 -9.28 58.51 -1.87
N THR A 677 -9.79 58.16 -0.68
CA THR A 677 -10.70 59.01 0.11
C THR A 677 -10.00 60.27 0.59
N VAL A 678 -8.75 60.17 1.08
CA VAL A 678 -7.94 61.34 1.48
C VAL A 678 -7.68 62.26 0.30
N PHE A 679 -7.39 61.75 -0.91
CA PHE A 679 -7.27 62.59 -2.10
C PHE A 679 -8.60 63.23 -2.53
N ALA A 680 -9.70 62.47 -2.58
CA ALA A 680 -10.99 62.98 -3.02
C ALA A 680 -11.60 64.02 -2.06
N VAL A 681 -11.56 63.73 -0.75
CA VAL A 681 -12.06 64.64 0.31
C VAL A 681 -11.08 65.78 0.55
N GLY A 682 -9.77 65.53 0.54
CA GLY A 682 -8.75 66.57 0.67
C GLY A 682 -8.77 67.56 -0.49
N GLY A 683 -8.94 67.08 -1.72
CA GLY A 683 -9.16 67.92 -2.90
C GLY A 683 -10.44 68.75 -2.82
N LEU A 684 -11.55 68.14 -2.39
CA LEU A 684 -12.82 68.86 -2.18
C LEU A 684 -12.70 69.93 -1.08
N MET A 685 -12.05 69.61 0.05
CA MET A 685 -11.78 70.56 1.13
C MET A 685 -10.89 71.70 0.65
N LEU A 686 -9.82 71.42 -0.11
CA LEU A 686 -8.98 72.47 -0.72
C LEU A 686 -9.78 73.37 -1.66
N GLY A 687 -10.63 72.81 -2.53
CA GLY A 687 -11.50 73.59 -3.41
C GLY A 687 -12.48 74.48 -2.64
N ILE A 688 -13.08 73.96 -1.56
CA ILE A 688 -14.01 74.72 -0.69
C ILE A 688 -13.25 75.82 0.07
N PHE A 689 -12.15 75.50 0.74
CA PHE A 689 -11.39 76.48 1.53
C PHE A 689 -10.74 77.56 0.64
N LEU A 690 -10.22 77.20 -0.53
CA LEU A 690 -9.73 78.20 -1.49
C LEU A 690 -10.88 79.04 -2.04
N GLY A 691 -12.04 78.43 -2.32
CA GLY A 691 -13.24 79.15 -2.75
C GLY A 691 -13.76 80.15 -1.73
N THR A 692 -13.73 79.84 -0.43
CA THR A 692 -14.23 80.74 0.63
C THR A 692 -13.19 81.76 1.08
N PHE A 693 -11.93 81.36 1.34
CA PHE A 693 -10.91 82.31 1.82
C PHE A 693 -10.54 83.37 0.77
N VAL A 694 -10.58 83.06 -0.53
CA VAL A 694 -10.30 84.04 -1.60
C VAL A 694 -11.39 85.12 -1.71
N GLN A 695 -12.58 84.90 -1.14
CA GLN A 695 -13.64 85.91 -1.11
C GLN A 695 -13.42 87.00 -0.04
N ASP A 696 -12.67 86.70 1.03
CA ASP A 696 -12.34 87.64 2.13
C ASP A 696 -10.87 88.09 2.14
N SER A 697 -9.95 87.39 1.47
CA SER A 697 -8.50 87.63 1.54
C SER A 697 -7.88 88.06 0.20
N SER A 698 -7.15 89.17 0.21
CA SER A 698 -6.61 89.86 -0.98
C SER A 698 -5.45 89.17 -1.72
N ILE A 699 -5.21 87.87 -1.49
CA ILE A 699 -4.20 87.07 -2.20
C ILE A 699 -4.91 86.21 -3.26
N ALA A 700 -5.51 86.87 -4.25
CA ALA A 700 -6.19 86.20 -5.34
C ALA A 700 -5.18 85.63 -6.36
N LEU A 701 -5.20 84.31 -6.54
CA LEU A 701 -4.59 83.63 -7.70
C LEU A 701 -5.43 83.91 -8.95
N GLN A 702 -5.32 85.14 -9.47
CA GLN A 702 -6.14 85.63 -10.58
C GLN A 702 -6.10 84.70 -11.79
N GLY A 703 -7.28 84.20 -12.18
CA GLY A 703 -7.48 83.38 -13.38
C GLY A 703 -7.45 81.86 -13.17
N VAL A 704 -7.28 81.36 -11.94
CA VAL A 704 -7.33 79.90 -11.64
C VAL A 704 -8.65 79.53 -10.97
N ASP A 705 -9.37 78.55 -11.53
CA ASP A 705 -10.56 77.96 -10.92
C ASP A 705 -10.18 77.09 -9.70
N PRO A 706 -10.69 77.36 -8.48
CA PRO A 706 -10.48 76.53 -7.30
C PRO A 706 -10.89 75.06 -7.49
N PHE A 707 -11.91 74.77 -8.31
CA PHE A 707 -12.37 73.40 -8.59
C PHE A 707 -11.46 72.64 -9.55
N GLY A 708 -10.52 73.31 -10.22
CA GLY A 708 -9.46 72.66 -10.99
C GLY A 708 -8.61 71.73 -10.11
N PHE A 709 -8.25 72.17 -8.90
CA PHE A 709 -7.50 71.35 -7.95
C PHE A 709 -8.31 70.13 -7.48
N THR A 710 -9.61 70.29 -7.22
CA THR A 710 -10.53 69.18 -6.92
C THR A 710 -10.54 68.15 -8.05
N SER A 711 -10.63 68.62 -9.30
CA SER A 711 -10.64 67.78 -10.50
C SER A 711 -9.34 66.98 -10.65
N TYR A 712 -8.18 67.62 -10.49
CA TYR A 712 -6.88 66.92 -10.52
C TYR A 712 -6.73 65.90 -9.39
N ALA A 713 -7.15 66.23 -8.16
CA ALA A 713 -7.11 65.32 -7.03
C ALA A 713 -8.01 64.08 -7.24
N TRP A 714 -9.18 64.26 -7.86
CA TRP A 714 -10.09 63.15 -8.24
C TRP A 714 -9.52 62.29 -9.36
N ILE A 715 -8.88 62.88 -10.37
CA ILE A 715 -8.17 62.15 -11.44
C ILE A 715 -7.03 61.31 -10.84
N ILE A 716 -6.25 61.88 -9.92
CA ILE A 716 -5.17 61.16 -9.21
C ILE A 716 -5.75 60.00 -8.38
N ALA A 717 -6.83 60.20 -7.63
CA ALA A 717 -7.49 59.14 -6.88
C ALA A 717 -8.01 58.01 -7.80
N ALA A 718 -8.64 58.35 -8.93
CA ALA A 718 -9.10 57.37 -9.92
C ALA A 718 -7.94 56.59 -10.56
N PHE A 719 -6.81 57.27 -10.85
CA PHE A 719 -5.61 56.62 -11.37
C PHE A 719 -4.98 55.66 -10.34
N ILE A 720 -4.87 56.07 -9.06
CA ILE A 720 -4.40 55.21 -7.96
C ILE A 720 -5.29 53.98 -7.83
N MET A 721 -6.63 54.12 -7.90
CA MET A 721 -7.56 52.98 -7.89
C MET A 721 -7.30 51.99 -9.05
N LEU A 722 -7.10 52.49 -10.27
CA LEU A 722 -6.86 51.65 -11.46
C LEU A 722 -5.51 50.92 -11.36
N VAL A 723 -4.44 51.63 -10.98
CA VAL A 723 -3.11 51.03 -10.79
C VAL A 723 -3.16 49.98 -9.68
N ALA A 724 -3.69 50.33 -8.50
CA ALA A 724 -3.76 49.43 -7.35
C ALA A 724 -4.58 48.16 -7.62
N LYS A 725 -5.58 48.23 -8.51
CA LYS A 725 -6.35 47.07 -9.00
C LYS A 725 -5.52 46.17 -9.93
N SER A 726 -4.67 46.73 -10.79
CA SER A 726 -3.84 45.98 -11.74
C SER A 726 -2.54 45.38 -11.17
N VAL A 727 -2.04 45.91 -10.05
CA VAL A 727 -0.72 45.56 -9.47
C VAL A 727 -0.63 44.12 -8.91
N ARG A 728 -1.75 43.44 -8.62
CA ARG A 728 -1.74 42.12 -7.94
C ARG A 728 -2.25 40.94 -8.78
N VAL A 729 -3.18 41.17 -9.70
CA VAL A 729 -3.89 40.16 -10.50
C VAL A 729 -4.26 40.78 -11.84
N VAL A 730 -4.20 40.00 -12.93
CA VAL A 730 -4.45 40.51 -14.29
C VAL A 730 -5.90 40.93 -14.49
N GLU A 731 -6.86 40.13 -13.99
CA GLU A 731 -8.28 40.42 -14.02
C GLU A 731 -8.89 40.41 -12.61
N TRP A 732 -9.10 41.59 -12.02
CA TRP A 732 -9.79 41.71 -10.72
C TRP A 732 -11.17 42.38 -10.89
N PRO A 733 -12.29 41.62 -10.76
CA PRO A 733 -13.64 42.18 -10.87
C PRO A 733 -13.92 43.27 -9.83
N TRP A 734 -14.60 44.35 -10.24
CA TRP A 734 -14.93 45.46 -9.33
C TRP A 734 -15.81 45.04 -8.13
N ARG A 735 -16.72 44.09 -8.35
CA ARG A 735 -17.52 43.46 -7.30
C ARG A 735 -16.63 42.81 -6.23
N ASP A 736 -15.65 42.02 -6.66
CA ASP A 736 -14.81 41.26 -5.75
C ASP A 736 -13.81 42.18 -5.03
N PHE A 737 -13.27 43.19 -5.72
CA PHE A 737 -12.47 44.27 -5.11
C PHE A 737 -13.22 44.95 -3.96
N LEU A 738 -14.46 45.38 -4.18
CA LEU A 738 -15.29 46.03 -3.15
C LEU A 738 -15.70 45.05 -2.03
N LEU A 739 -15.92 43.77 -2.35
CA LEU A 739 -16.14 42.71 -1.35
C LEU A 739 -14.86 42.31 -0.60
N ARG A 740 -13.69 42.87 -0.96
CA ARG A 740 -12.36 42.64 -0.39
C ARG A 740 -11.75 41.27 -0.74
N ARG A 741 -12.17 40.66 -1.84
CA ARG A 741 -11.76 39.33 -2.32
C ARG A 741 -10.93 39.46 -3.59
N VAL A 742 -9.86 38.67 -3.71
CA VAL A 742 -9.00 38.60 -4.90
C VAL A 742 -9.10 37.20 -5.51
N THR A 743 -9.52 37.11 -6.77
CA THR A 743 -9.65 35.88 -7.56
C THR A 743 -8.31 35.55 -8.27
N CYS A 744 -7.49 34.69 -7.66
CA CYS A 744 -6.21 34.25 -8.25
C CYS A 744 -6.46 33.10 -9.23
N ARG A 745 -5.93 33.18 -10.47
CA ARG A 745 -6.06 32.11 -11.49
C ARG A 745 -4.73 31.40 -11.78
N THR A 746 -3.63 31.91 -11.24
CA THR A 746 -2.26 31.39 -11.38
C THR A 746 -1.58 31.26 -10.02
N LEU A 747 -0.54 30.43 -9.94
CA LEU A 747 0.26 30.27 -8.72
C LEU A 747 1.11 31.52 -8.46
N SER A 748 1.61 32.19 -9.51
CA SER A 748 2.29 33.49 -9.38
C SER A 748 1.39 34.60 -8.81
N GLU A 749 0.11 34.68 -9.20
CA GLU A 749 -0.85 35.61 -8.59
C GLU A 749 -1.09 35.28 -7.12
N LEU A 750 -1.28 33.99 -6.78
CA LEU A 750 -1.47 33.57 -5.39
C LEU A 750 -0.25 33.94 -4.52
N ARG A 751 0.97 33.76 -5.05
CA ARG A 751 2.23 34.22 -4.44
C ARG A 751 2.25 35.75 -4.26
N ALA A 752 1.96 36.49 -5.32
CA ALA A 752 1.96 37.96 -5.33
C ALA A 752 0.91 38.57 -4.38
N VAL A 753 -0.20 37.87 -4.15
CA VAL A 753 -1.28 38.29 -3.25
C VAL A 753 -0.98 37.93 -1.79
N THR A 754 -0.62 36.68 -1.51
CA THR A 754 -0.46 36.14 -0.13
C THR A 754 0.89 36.46 0.52
N GLY A 755 1.92 36.74 -0.28
CA GLY A 755 3.31 36.94 0.16
C GLY A 755 4.00 35.67 0.65
N ILE A 756 3.52 34.48 0.26
CA ILE A 756 4.07 33.17 0.66
C ILE A 756 5.00 32.64 -0.45
N GLY A 757 5.95 31.76 -0.11
CA GLY A 757 6.84 31.13 -1.08
C GLY A 757 6.11 30.21 -2.08
N GLU A 758 6.56 30.19 -3.33
CA GLU A 758 5.95 29.38 -4.40
C GLU A 758 5.96 27.87 -4.06
N GLN A 759 7.07 27.38 -3.50
CA GLN A 759 7.20 25.97 -3.11
C GLN A 759 6.38 25.62 -1.86
N ASP A 760 6.23 26.55 -0.91
CA ASP A 760 5.35 26.36 0.27
C ASP A 760 3.89 26.24 -0.19
N LEU A 761 3.46 27.14 -1.09
CA LEU A 761 2.13 27.10 -1.74
C LEU A 761 1.94 25.81 -2.55
N LEU A 762 2.94 25.39 -3.32
CA LEU A 762 2.86 24.20 -4.15
C LEU A 762 2.80 22.90 -3.31
N THR A 763 3.60 22.80 -2.24
CA THR A 763 3.51 21.69 -1.26
C THR A 763 2.10 21.62 -0.67
N TYR A 764 1.55 22.76 -0.25
CA TYR A 764 0.21 22.83 0.33
C TYR A 764 -0.88 22.42 -0.68
N LEU A 765 -0.84 22.92 -1.92
CA LEU A 765 -1.81 22.57 -2.98
C LEU A 765 -1.74 21.09 -3.39
N ILE A 766 -0.54 20.49 -3.43
CA ILE A 766 -0.36 19.06 -3.72
C ILE A 766 -0.86 18.21 -2.55
N THR A 767 -0.61 18.63 -1.30
CA THR A 767 -1.04 17.91 -0.09
C THR A 767 -2.57 17.92 0.07
N THR A 768 -3.19 19.09 -0.16
CA THR A 768 -4.65 19.28 -0.06
C THR A 768 -5.40 18.92 -1.36
N GLU A 769 -4.75 18.25 -2.33
CA GLU A 769 -5.40 17.88 -3.59
C GLU A 769 -6.66 17.02 -3.36
N TYR A 770 -6.69 16.18 -2.32
CA TYR A 770 -7.85 15.31 -2.03
C TYR A 770 -9.03 16.03 -1.35
N GLU A 771 -8.83 17.21 -0.75
CA GLU A 771 -9.87 17.98 -0.02
C GLU A 771 -10.49 19.08 -0.89
N ASN A 772 -9.67 19.71 -1.73
CA ASN A 772 -10.09 20.82 -2.58
C ASN A 772 -10.98 20.34 -3.75
N VAL A 773 -11.58 21.28 -4.49
CA VAL A 773 -12.26 21.02 -5.79
C VAL A 773 -11.41 21.50 -6.99
N LEU A 774 -10.17 21.95 -6.73
CA LEU A 774 -9.31 22.60 -7.72
C LEU A 774 -8.90 21.65 -8.86
N VAL A 775 -9.10 22.11 -10.10
CA VAL A 775 -8.64 21.45 -11.33
C VAL A 775 -7.45 22.23 -11.87
N THR A 776 -6.37 21.55 -12.28
CA THR A 776 -5.09 22.21 -12.60
C THR A 776 -4.77 22.23 -14.10
N LYS A 777 -4.23 23.35 -14.58
CA LYS A 777 -3.75 23.55 -15.96
C LYS A 777 -2.32 24.10 -15.97
N GLY A 778 -1.78 24.32 -17.16
CA GLY A 778 -0.46 24.94 -17.36
C GLY A 778 0.67 23.92 -17.49
N PRO A 779 1.91 24.39 -17.71
CA PRO A 779 3.03 23.55 -18.11
C PRO A 779 3.50 22.56 -17.04
N PHE A 780 3.23 22.82 -15.76
CA PHE A 780 3.74 22.03 -14.63
C PHE A 780 2.63 21.30 -13.83
N ASN A 781 1.44 21.12 -14.43
CA ASN A 781 0.35 20.39 -13.78
C ASN A 781 0.55 18.86 -13.78
N SER A 782 1.65 18.35 -14.35
CA SER A 782 1.94 16.92 -14.58
C SER A 782 1.87 16.04 -13.32
N ILE A 783 2.12 16.62 -12.15
CA ILE A 783 2.06 15.97 -10.82
C ILE A 783 0.63 15.76 -10.31
N PHE A 784 -0.29 16.67 -10.63
CA PHE A 784 -1.65 16.64 -10.11
C PHE A 784 -2.49 15.55 -10.78
N THR A 785 -3.42 14.96 -10.04
CA THR A 785 -4.36 13.95 -10.54
C THR A 785 -5.48 14.61 -11.37
N ARG A 786 -6.03 15.75 -10.90
CA ARG A 786 -7.12 16.49 -11.55
C ARG A 786 -6.59 17.59 -12.44
N ARG A 787 -6.75 17.39 -13.76
CA ARG A 787 -6.18 18.23 -14.81
C ARG A 787 -7.20 18.45 -15.93
N ASP A 788 -7.31 19.69 -16.39
CA ASP A 788 -8.11 20.06 -17.56
C ASP A 788 -7.53 21.32 -18.25
N ALA A 789 -7.99 21.64 -19.46
CA ALA A 789 -7.71 22.89 -20.14
C ALA A 789 -8.29 24.11 -19.39
N GLN A 790 -9.46 23.99 -18.75
CA GLN A 790 -10.08 25.05 -17.96
C GLN A 790 -9.91 24.80 -16.45
N GLY A 791 -8.67 25.00 -15.96
CA GLY A 791 -8.33 24.94 -14.54
C GLY A 791 -7.54 26.15 -14.03
N PHE A 792 -7.08 26.08 -12.78
CA PHE A 792 -6.09 26.98 -12.16
C PHE A 792 -4.68 26.68 -12.69
N SER A 793 -3.90 27.71 -13.03
CA SER A 793 -2.61 27.53 -13.71
C SER A 793 -1.45 27.30 -12.74
N ILE A 794 -0.76 26.17 -12.90
CA ILE A 794 0.53 25.89 -12.26
C ILE A 794 1.64 26.38 -13.21
N ASP A 795 2.06 27.62 -12.98
CA ASP A 795 3.03 28.35 -13.81
C ASP A 795 4.44 28.46 -13.17
N CYS A 796 4.57 28.22 -11.86
CA CYS A 796 5.86 28.09 -11.18
C CYS A 796 6.42 26.66 -11.35
N LYS A 797 7.75 26.51 -11.50
CA LYS A 797 8.40 25.19 -11.57
C LYS A 797 8.47 24.50 -10.20
N PRO A 798 7.99 23.25 -10.04
CA PRO A 798 8.28 22.43 -8.87
C PRO A 798 9.77 22.17 -8.72
N GLU A 799 10.22 22.00 -7.48
CA GLU A 799 11.54 21.46 -7.11
C GLU A 799 11.37 20.05 -6.53
N MET A 800 12.34 19.14 -6.72
CA MET A 800 12.17 17.74 -6.30
C MET A 800 11.96 17.61 -4.78
N ARG A 801 12.59 18.47 -3.97
CA ARG A 801 12.34 18.61 -2.52
C ARG A 801 10.88 18.92 -2.17
N THR A 802 10.18 19.74 -2.96
CA THR A 802 8.75 20.08 -2.80
C THR A 802 7.85 18.86 -3.03
N LEU A 803 8.20 18.05 -4.03
CA LEU A 803 7.51 16.79 -4.32
C LEU A 803 7.77 15.74 -3.23
N LEU A 804 9.02 15.66 -2.73
CA LEU A 804 9.38 14.78 -1.62
C LEU A 804 8.68 15.17 -0.31
N ALA A 805 8.64 16.46 0.00
CA ALA A 805 7.94 17.01 1.16
C ALA A 805 6.43 16.68 1.14
N SER A 806 5.79 16.67 -0.04
CA SER A 806 4.38 16.29 -0.19
C SER A 806 4.11 14.77 -0.22
N GLY A 807 5.14 13.93 -0.33
CA GLY A 807 5.01 12.45 -0.30
C GLY A 807 5.29 11.74 -1.63
N ILE A 808 5.92 12.40 -2.61
CA ILE A 808 6.34 11.78 -3.89
C ILE A 808 7.86 11.50 -3.85
N ILE A 809 8.25 10.22 -3.79
CA ILE A 809 9.66 9.81 -3.67
C ILE A 809 10.19 9.31 -5.02
N PHE A 810 11.29 9.89 -5.49
CA PHE A 810 11.92 9.53 -6.77
C PHE A 810 12.96 8.42 -6.60
N VAL A 811 12.75 7.31 -7.31
CA VAL A 811 13.62 6.12 -7.31
C VAL A 811 14.26 5.96 -8.68
N LYS A 812 15.59 5.80 -8.72
CA LYS A 812 16.35 5.59 -9.95
C LYS A 812 16.34 4.09 -10.29
N VAL A 813 15.85 3.74 -11.47
CA VAL A 813 15.73 2.36 -11.98
C VAL A 813 16.49 2.21 -13.30
N LEU A 814 16.72 0.97 -13.73
CA LEU A 814 17.36 0.66 -15.01
C LEU A 814 16.34 0.13 -16.02
N VAL A 815 16.18 0.83 -17.15
CA VAL A 815 15.34 0.42 -18.29
C VAL A 815 16.25 -0.14 -19.37
N GLY A 816 16.46 -1.46 -19.33
CA GLY A 816 17.37 -2.19 -20.22
C GLY A 816 18.84 -1.89 -19.93
N LYS A 817 19.33 -0.73 -20.37
CA LYS A 817 20.68 -0.19 -20.08
C LYS A 817 20.68 1.30 -19.70
N GLU A 818 19.54 1.99 -19.83
CA GLU A 818 19.43 3.43 -19.56
C GLU A 818 18.85 3.68 -18.17
N PRO A 819 19.37 4.64 -17.38
CA PRO A 819 18.75 5.01 -16.11
C PRO A 819 17.45 5.79 -16.35
N ALA A 820 16.41 5.50 -15.59
CA ALA A 820 15.16 6.26 -15.54
C ALA A 820 14.80 6.58 -14.07
N LEU A 821 13.87 7.50 -13.85
CA LEU A 821 13.24 7.74 -12.55
C LEU A 821 11.79 7.26 -12.57
N VAL A 822 11.38 6.57 -11.50
CA VAL A 822 9.99 6.17 -11.23
C VAL A 822 9.63 6.68 -9.85
N CYS A 823 8.42 7.22 -9.67
CA CYS A 823 7.98 7.69 -8.36
C CYS A 823 7.26 6.60 -7.57
N LEU A 824 7.48 6.59 -6.25
CA LEU A 824 6.44 6.24 -5.29
C LEU A 824 5.56 7.48 -5.09
N ASP A 825 4.25 7.32 -5.11
CA ASP A 825 3.30 8.40 -4.81
C ASP A 825 2.49 8.00 -3.58
N LEU A 826 2.90 8.56 -2.43
CA LEU A 826 2.33 8.29 -1.11
C LEU A 826 1.53 9.50 -0.59
N ARG A 827 1.12 10.42 -1.47
CA ARG A 827 0.24 11.55 -1.12
C ARG A 827 -1.13 11.09 -0.62
N ALA A 828 -1.67 11.78 0.37
CA ALA A 828 -3.03 11.54 0.84
C ALA A 828 -4.05 11.60 -0.32
N GLY A 829 -4.97 10.63 -0.33
CA GLY A 829 -5.96 10.47 -1.40
C GLY A 829 -5.45 9.93 -2.74
N SER A 830 -4.15 9.65 -2.92
CA SER A 830 -3.65 9.05 -4.18
C SER A 830 -4.05 7.57 -4.31
N THR A 831 -5.20 7.33 -4.94
CA THR A 831 -5.72 5.98 -5.25
C THR A 831 -5.12 5.37 -6.52
N LYS A 832 -4.37 6.17 -7.30
CA LYS A 832 -3.68 5.76 -8.54
C LYS A 832 -2.17 5.69 -8.40
N GLY A 833 -1.63 6.18 -7.28
CA GLY A 833 -0.20 6.21 -6.99
C GLY A 833 0.42 4.82 -6.91
N ARG A 834 1.74 4.76 -7.12
CA ARG A 834 2.51 3.53 -6.90
C ARG A 834 2.96 3.46 -5.44
N SER A 835 2.45 2.47 -4.72
CA SER A 835 2.85 2.14 -3.34
C SER A 835 4.09 1.26 -3.25
N SER A 836 4.51 0.56 -4.32
CA SER A 836 5.72 -0.26 -4.32
C SER A 836 6.43 -0.30 -5.67
N ILE A 837 7.77 -0.25 -5.64
CA ILE A 837 8.67 -0.44 -6.78
C ILE A 837 9.52 -1.69 -6.48
N ARG A 838 9.30 -2.74 -7.27
CA ARG A 838 10.11 -3.97 -7.30
C ARG A 838 11.18 -3.90 -8.40
N HIS A 839 12.18 -4.79 -8.40
CA HIS A 839 13.24 -4.80 -9.43
C HIS A 839 12.69 -4.99 -10.83
N SER A 840 11.70 -5.86 -11.01
CA SER A 840 10.95 -6.00 -12.26
C SER A 840 9.63 -5.22 -12.19
N GLY A 841 9.39 -4.32 -13.14
CA GLY A 841 8.11 -3.62 -13.27
C GLY A 841 7.91 -2.92 -14.61
N SER A 842 6.70 -2.42 -14.84
CA SER A 842 6.25 -1.79 -16.09
C SER A 842 5.76 -0.38 -15.80
N MET A 843 6.15 0.59 -16.64
CA MET A 843 5.56 1.94 -16.56
C MET A 843 4.11 1.92 -17.05
N SER A 844 3.23 2.58 -16.29
CA SER A 844 1.82 2.83 -16.59
C SER A 844 1.62 4.20 -17.23
N SER A 845 0.47 4.42 -17.87
CA SER A 845 0.05 5.74 -18.38
C SER A 845 -0.19 6.78 -17.28
N ASP A 846 -0.49 6.30 -16.07
CA ASP A 846 -0.93 7.08 -14.92
C ASP A 846 0.20 7.27 -13.88
N ASP A 847 1.35 6.61 -14.07
CA ASP A 847 2.54 6.78 -13.22
C ASP A 847 3.15 8.19 -13.37
N ILE A 848 3.89 8.65 -12.36
CA ILE A 848 4.87 9.74 -12.51
C ILE A 848 6.25 9.12 -12.75
N PHE A 849 6.86 9.42 -13.90
CA PHE A 849 8.18 8.93 -14.29
C PHE A 849 8.97 9.94 -15.13
N CYS A 850 10.31 9.84 -15.10
CA CYS A 850 11.20 10.55 -16.00
C CYS A 850 12.07 9.53 -16.75
N ARG A 851 11.96 9.45 -18.08
CA ARG A 851 12.70 8.45 -18.87
C ARG A 851 14.19 8.77 -18.98
N TYR A 852 14.56 10.05 -18.99
CA TYR A 852 15.93 10.53 -19.18
C TYR A 852 16.30 11.53 -18.07
N PRO A 853 16.70 11.06 -16.87
CA PRO A 853 17.23 11.93 -15.82
C PRO A 853 18.48 12.67 -16.33
N PRO A 854 18.60 13.99 -16.15
CA PRO A 854 19.76 14.72 -16.66
C PRO A 854 21.05 14.31 -15.95
N ASN A 855 22.15 14.26 -16.70
CA ASN A 855 23.47 13.97 -16.18
C ASN A 855 24.20 15.26 -15.77
N LYS A 856 25.21 15.13 -14.91
CA LYS A 856 26.07 16.25 -14.49
C LYS A 856 26.92 16.70 -15.69
N GLY A 857 26.42 17.70 -16.42
CA GLY A 857 26.98 18.22 -17.67
C GLY A 857 25.94 18.57 -18.73
N ASP A 858 24.70 18.10 -18.60
CA ASP A 858 23.64 18.38 -19.56
C ASP A 858 23.20 19.86 -19.55
N ARG A 859 22.92 20.40 -20.74
CA ARG A 859 22.50 21.80 -20.95
C ARG A 859 21.13 22.14 -20.33
N VAL A 860 20.33 21.13 -20.04
CA VAL A 860 19.03 21.25 -19.37
C VAL A 860 19.06 20.31 -18.17
N GLN A 861 18.99 20.87 -16.97
CA GLN A 861 18.98 20.12 -15.71
C GLN A 861 17.56 19.95 -15.13
N ASP A 862 16.53 20.45 -15.83
CA ASP A 862 15.13 20.19 -15.50
C ASP A 862 14.81 18.69 -15.69
N VAL A 863 14.23 18.05 -14.67
CA VAL A 863 13.72 16.67 -14.75
C VAL A 863 12.36 16.67 -15.44
N VAL A 864 12.30 16.17 -16.68
CA VAL A 864 11.06 16.17 -17.49
C VAL A 864 10.20 14.94 -17.18
N LEU A 865 8.99 15.16 -16.67
CA LEU A 865 8.03 14.11 -16.32
C LEU A 865 7.19 13.68 -17.51
N ASN A 866 6.80 12.41 -17.52
CA ASN A 866 5.73 11.83 -18.35
C ASN A 866 5.81 12.20 -19.84
N GLN A 867 7.04 12.28 -20.38
CA GLN A 867 7.35 12.74 -21.74
C GLN A 867 6.81 11.79 -22.82
N ARG A 868 5.54 11.99 -23.22
CA ARG A 868 4.87 11.19 -24.25
C ARG A 868 5.54 11.33 -25.62
N GLN A 869 6.21 10.27 -26.08
CA GLN A 869 6.64 10.12 -27.48
C GLN A 869 5.64 9.25 -28.25
N ARG A 870 5.02 9.81 -29.30
CA ARG A 870 3.95 9.19 -30.13
C ARG A 870 4.28 7.83 -30.78
N HIS A 871 5.53 7.37 -30.69
CA HIS A 871 5.99 6.09 -31.23
C HIS A 871 5.92 4.95 -30.17
N TRP A 872 5.81 5.29 -28.88
CA TRP A 872 6.00 4.33 -27.78
C TRP A 872 4.71 3.94 -27.04
N ASP A 873 3.56 4.51 -27.41
CA ASP A 873 2.26 4.16 -26.81
C ASP A 873 1.89 2.66 -26.99
N TYR A 874 2.55 1.95 -27.91
CA TYR A 874 2.40 0.51 -28.16
C TYR A 874 3.30 -0.41 -27.32
N MET A 875 4.33 0.11 -26.62
CA MET A 875 5.21 -0.69 -25.78
C MET A 875 5.47 0.01 -24.44
N ARG A 876 4.83 -0.49 -23.37
CA ARG A 876 5.14 -0.08 -22.00
C ARG A 876 6.59 -0.46 -21.68
N PRO A 877 7.47 0.49 -21.35
CA PRO A 877 8.85 0.17 -21.00
C PRO A 877 8.88 -0.51 -19.63
N ASN A 878 9.58 -1.65 -19.58
CA ASN A 878 9.82 -2.38 -18.35
C ASN A 878 11.21 -2.04 -17.80
N TRP A 879 11.32 -1.79 -16.50
CA TRP A 879 12.60 -1.77 -15.81
C TRP A 879 12.93 -3.15 -15.24
N ASN A 880 14.22 -3.44 -15.10
CA ASN A 880 14.72 -4.75 -14.67
C ASN A 880 15.54 -4.70 -13.37
N ARG A 881 15.80 -3.51 -12.83
CA ARG A 881 16.60 -3.30 -11.61
C ARG A 881 16.33 -1.94 -10.98
N ILE A 882 16.37 -1.88 -9.65
CA ILE A 882 16.44 -0.63 -8.87
C ILE A 882 17.90 -0.31 -8.56
N LEU A 883 18.27 0.96 -8.70
CA LEU A 883 19.62 1.46 -8.40
C LEU A 883 19.68 2.14 -7.03
N GLY A 884 18.60 2.82 -6.60
CA GLY A 884 18.47 3.47 -5.30
C GLY A 884 17.53 4.68 -5.33
N ILE A 885 17.40 5.38 -4.21
CA ILE A 885 16.71 6.67 -4.14
C ILE A 885 17.60 7.75 -4.79
N TYR A 886 16.98 8.66 -5.52
CA TYR A 886 17.66 9.71 -6.30
C TYR A 886 17.92 10.97 -5.44
N HIS A 887 19.19 11.35 -5.26
CA HIS A 887 19.61 12.35 -4.26
C HIS A 887 19.67 13.82 -4.74
N ASP A 888 19.41 14.15 -6.01
CA ASP A 888 19.59 15.52 -6.53
C ASP A 888 18.33 16.39 -6.33
N TRP A 889 18.02 16.73 -5.07
CA TRP A 889 16.73 17.28 -4.63
C TRP A 889 16.44 18.74 -5.03
N ASP A 890 17.49 19.53 -5.29
CA ASP A 890 17.38 20.95 -5.65
C ASP A 890 17.01 21.14 -7.14
N ARG A 891 16.96 20.06 -7.92
CA ARG A 891 16.58 20.13 -9.33
C ARG A 891 15.12 20.51 -9.50
N LYS A 892 14.89 21.28 -10.56
CA LYS A 892 13.55 21.69 -10.98
C LYS A 892 12.93 20.62 -11.87
N VAL A 893 11.62 20.53 -11.82
CA VAL A 893 10.82 19.50 -12.45
C VAL A 893 9.93 20.15 -13.52
N ARG A 894 9.66 19.43 -14.60
CA ARG A 894 8.88 19.89 -15.75
C ARG A 894 7.84 18.85 -16.18
#